data_AF-A0A8H7BQ21-F1
#
_entry.id   AF-A0A8H7BQ21-F1
#
_cell.length_a   1.000
_cell.length_b   1.000
_cell.length_c   1.000
_cell.angle_alpha   90.00
_cell.angle_beta   90.00
_cell.angle_gamma   90.00
#
_symmetry.space_group_name_H-M   'P 1'
#
loop_
_entity.id
_entity.type
_entity.pdbx_description
1 polymer ?
#
loop_
_entity_poly.entity_id
_entity_poly.type
_entity_poly.pdbx_seq_one_letter_code
_entity_poly.pdbx_strand_id
1 'polypeptide(L)'
;MKAYLQILGQRSPEGLPSVILQSDNQRYLFNCREGTQRLFLEEKLKFAKLQNIFLTRLTWDGVGGMPGMILTLTDNGISRINLHGPTNLTHLMVASRNFVYRTQATVETHEFDQASKAFHDGHLTVTPVVVLPNDYSESKLPSAGMKRPRSNSDSERSARLDPFANSTVEEKMAYRRTVLSQMFTNETDDAPGHTIEAPCTPRQHPLSKSGKNLSEVPDAEINMIPLKERHAKASVSEIPSDVSPRSEVQKTKFRNMEYLFQPLPPAKPFPAAISYICRGPTLLGKFNKQAALALGINPGPIYGKLHKGETVTLEDGRVITPDQVSSPPVPGYLFLIVDCPDISYVDNLISSPSFEKYQTIDETDSPSVIVHLVGDDVLQDARYRQWMNRFNPKTEHIIGTQDICSQPVLFEKHALGQYRLSKLNDSIFPIPKYDNNPAKTLDQFNDLPAKCFPLTNMIQADLVPKSGVVQQSLNKLLFDHTNKEHPDIKKIEANEEYAQAVTAAKEEAGKVDLSEQFPGEDVEVITLGTGSAIPSRYRNVSGTLIKIPGYGSILLDAGESTYGQMMRRFGQDRLEKEIRDIKCIFVSHLHADHHLGVMRLLTKLHALNQRGENKRTFLVAPGIFRNWLEEYSHIEPIDQENIIPIFNEFIVPGKQVHPSSPYAKSNFPQFGRLLPESLKKSRNNLVELRKELGLRKFDAVEVFHCRWAYGLTLEHESGWKLVYSGDTRPCDNLIESGQNATLLIHEASMDDDMLAEAIAKRHSTTKEAVEVGESQRYAKMPKLSEEQKNVCFSFDLMSVSIKQIPLLRTFTQAIEILFKDEELLHEEEIESISKNTHDLE
;
A
#
# COMPACT_ATOMS: atom_id res chain seq x y z
N MET A 1 -0.49 -33.02 1.88
CA MET A 1 -1.04 -31.71 2.21
C MET A 1 -0.24 -31.14 3.36
N LYS A 2 0.56 -30.11 3.11
CA LYS A 2 1.11 -29.24 4.14
C LYS A 2 0.22 -28.00 4.23
N ALA A 3 -0.03 -27.53 5.45
CA ALA A 3 -0.70 -26.26 5.70
C ALA A 3 -0.10 -25.60 6.94
N TYR A 4 0.16 -24.30 6.88
CA TYR A 4 0.72 -23.52 7.98
C TYR A 4 0.28 -22.05 7.91
N LEU A 5 0.19 -21.41 9.08
CA LEU A 5 0.06 -19.96 9.23
C LEU A 5 1.44 -19.34 9.34
N GLN A 6 1.59 -18.13 8.83
CA GLN A 6 2.76 -17.29 9.00
C GLN A 6 2.32 -15.85 9.21
N ILE A 7 2.81 -15.20 10.26
CA ILE A 7 2.48 -13.81 10.57
C ILE A 7 3.43 -12.87 9.84
N LEU A 8 2.90 -11.82 9.24
CA LEU A 8 3.62 -10.80 8.48
C LEU A 8 3.48 -9.45 9.21
N GLY A 9 4.58 -8.97 9.77
CA GLY A 9 4.60 -7.82 10.67
C GLY A 9 4.31 -8.17 12.14
N GLN A 10 4.35 -7.16 13.01
CA GLN A 10 3.91 -7.25 14.40
C GLN A 10 2.79 -6.23 14.71
N ARG A 11 2.11 -6.39 15.85
CA ARG A 11 1.26 -5.31 16.38
C ARG A 11 2.16 -4.14 16.79
N SER A 12 1.88 -2.98 16.20
CA SER A 12 2.75 -1.81 16.23
C SER A 12 1.93 -0.55 15.95
N PRO A 13 2.45 0.66 16.25
CA PRO A 13 1.80 1.91 15.84
C PRO A 13 1.56 2.00 14.32
N GLU A 14 2.39 1.30 13.54
CA GLU A 14 2.30 1.14 12.08
C GLU A 14 1.05 0.38 11.61
N GLY A 15 0.36 -0.40 12.47
CA GLY A 15 -0.92 -1.04 12.12
C GLY A 15 -1.14 -2.43 12.73
N LEU A 16 -2.08 -3.17 12.13
CA LEU A 16 -2.34 -4.57 12.44
C LEU A 16 -1.42 -5.48 11.61
N PRO A 17 -0.85 -6.55 12.16
CA PRO A 17 -0.13 -7.53 11.36
C PRO A 17 -1.08 -8.22 10.36
N SER A 18 -0.52 -8.67 9.26
CA SER A 18 -1.20 -9.56 8.33
C SER A 18 -0.87 -11.02 8.64
N VAL A 19 -1.74 -11.96 8.26
CA VAL A 19 -1.51 -13.40 8.45
C VAL A 19 -1.70 -14.10 7.11
N ILE A 20 -0.72 -14.89 6.67
CA ILE A 20 -0.85 -15.72 5.48
C ILE A 20 -1.03 -17.18 5.86
N LEU A 21 -2.13 -17.79 5.40
CA LEU A 21 -2.28 -19.25 5.36
C LEU A 21 -1.67 -19.74 4.06
N GLN A 22 -0.65 -20.59 4.18
CA GLN A 22 0.00 -21.23 3.04
C GLN A 22 -0.33 -22.72 3.01
N SER A 23 -0.79 -23.20 1.86
CA SER A 23 -0.97 -24.62 1.56
C SER A 23 -0.34 -24.98 0.21
N ASP A 24 -0.21 -26.28 -0.07
CA ASP A 24 0.32 -26.76 -1.35
C ASP A 24 -0.47 -26.21 -2.57
N ASN A 25 -1.78 -25.98 -2.39
CA ASN A 25 -2.72 -25.64 -3.48
C ASN A 25 -3.12 -24.17 -3.55
N GLN A 26 -3.35 -23.52 -2.39
CA GLN A 26 -3.90 -22.16 -2.30
C GLN A 26 -3.22 -21.33 -1.20
N ARG A 27 -3.19 -20.01 -1.38
CA ARG A 27 -2.80 -19.03 -0.35
C ARG A 27 -3.97 -18.12 -0.01
N TYR A 28 -4.06 -17.75 1.26
CA TYR A 28 -5.06 -16.83 1.79
C TYR A 28 -4.37 -15.80 2.67
N LEU A 29 -4.72 -14.53 2.50
CA LEU A 29 -4.20 -13.44 3.32
C LEU A 29 -5.30 -12.92 4.24
N PHE A 30 -4.98 -12.68 5.50
CA PHE A 30 -5.86 -12.03 6.46
C PHE A 30 -5.24 -10.69 6.87
N ASN A 31 -5.99 -9.59 6.70
CA ASN A 31 -5.53 -8.19 6.71
C ASN A 31 -4.43 -7.86 5.70
N CYS A 32 -4.32 -6.60 5.29
CA CYS A 32 -3.28 -6.11 4.40
C CYS A 32 -2.83 -4.70 4.83
N ARG A 33 -1.98 -4.64 5.87
CA ARG A 33 -1.38 -3.37 6.33
C ARG A 33 -0.44 -2.78 5.30
N GLU A 34 -0.15 -1.49 5.47
CA GLU A 34 0.96 -0.82 4.81
C GLU A 34 2.27 -1.61 5.03
N GLY A 35 3.00 -1.85 3.95
CA GLY A 35 4.23 -2.66 3.91
C GLY A 35 4.01 -4.15 3.67
N THR A 36 2.79 -4.68 3.59
CA THR A 36 2.57 -6.14 3.42
C THR A 36 3.16 -6.67 2.12
N GLN A 37 3.00 -5.94 1.00
CA GLN A 37 3.64 -6.30 -0.28
C GLN A 37 5.17 -6.23 -0.22
N ARG A 38 5.74 -5.27 0.54
CA ARG A 38 7.18 -5.15 0.77
C ARG A 38 7.71 -6.32 1.61
N LEU A 39 6.94 -6.78 2.58
CA LEU A 39 7.25 -7.98 3.38
C LEU A 39 7.27 -9.26 2.53
N PHE A 40 6.40 -9.37 1.50
CA PHE A 40 6.48 -10.49 0.55
C PHE A 40 7.83 -10.50 -0.19
N LEU A 41 8.34 -9.34 -0.60
CA LEU A 41 9.64 -9.24 -1.26
C LEU A 41 10.81 -9.52 -0.29
N GLU A 42 10.77 -8.94 0.92
CA GLU A 42 11.80 -9.09 1.95
C GLU A 42 11.98 -10.56 2.37
N GLU A 43 10.87 -11.24 2.67
CA GLU A 43 10.85 -12.62 3.18
C GLU A 43 10.66 -13.66 2.04
N LYS A 44 10.82 -13.23 0.77
CA LYS A 44 10.76 -14.05 -0.47
C LYS A 44 9.49 -14.91 -0.60
N LEU A 45 8.35 -14.38 -0.18
CA LEU A 45 7.04 -15.03 -0.26
C LEU A 45 6.46 -14.94 -1.68
N LYS A 46 5.74 -15.98 -2.12
CA LYS A 46 5.18 -16.06 -3.47
C LYS A 46 3.75 -15.52 -3.53
N PHE A 47 3.50 -14.56 -4.41
CA PHE A 47 2.16 -14.06 -4.77
C PHE A 47 1.27 -15.10 -5.46
N ALA A 48 1.88 -16.05 -6.19
CA ALA A 48 1.15 -17.11 -6.90
C ALA A 48 0.15 -17.83 -5.97
N LYS A 49 -1.06 -18.09 -6.47
CA LYS A 49 -2.18 -18.73 -5.74
C LYS A 49 -2.78 -17.90 -4.58
N LEU A 50 -2.45 -16.62 -4.44
CA LEU A 50 -3.14 -15.72 -3.51
C LEU A 50 -4.30 -15.02 -4.22
N GLN A 51 -5.51 -15.54 -4.03
CA GLN A 51 -6.73 -15.01 -4.67
C GLN A 51 -7.80 -14.56 -3.67
N ASN A 52 -7.63 -14.82 -2.37
CA ASN A 52 -8.61 -14.49 -1.34
C ASN A 52 -7.94 -13.69 -0.22
N ILE A 53 -8.46 -12.48 0.05
CA ILE A 53 -8.01 -11.61 1.13
C ILE A 53 -9.18 -11.38 2.09
N PHE A 54 -8.98 -11.66 3.38
CA PHE A 54 -9.98 -11.54 4.45
C PHE A 54 -9.61 -10.42 5.43
N LEU A 55 -10.38 -9.34 5.45
CA LEU A 55 -10.13 -8.17 6.30
C LEU A 55 -10.90 -8.31 7.61
N THR A 56 -10.25 -8.18 8.76
CA THR A 56 -10.92 -8.20 10.07
C THR A 56 -11.64 -6.89 10.34
N ARG A 57 -11.14 -5.77 9.79
CA ARG A 57 -11.69 -4.40 9.92
C ARG A 57 -11.48 -3.60 8.63
N LEU A 58 -12.25 -2.52 8.47
CA LEU A 58 -12.08 -1.53 7.39
C LEU A 58 -11.39 -0.23 7.85
N THR A 59 -10.51 -0.31 8.86
CA THR A 59 -9.64 0.80 9.29
C THR A 59 -8.32 0.77 8.51
N TRP A 60 -7.71 1.92 8.23
CA TRP A 60 -6.45 2.02 7.47
C TRP A 60 -5.31 1.20 8.11
N ASP A 61 -5.34 1.06 9.43
CA ASP A 61 -4.49 0.17 10.24
C ASP A 61 -4.42 -1.28 9.71
N GLY A 62 -5.49 -1.80 9.10
CA GLY A 62 -5.60 -3.17 8.56
C GLY A 62 -5.77 -3.28 7.05
N VAL A 63 -6.06 -2.18 6.34
CA VAL A 63 -6.33 -2.17 4.88
C VAL A 63 -5.40 -1.29 4.06
N GLY A 64 -4.53 -0.48 4.67
CA GLY A 64 -3.78 0.56 3.96
C GLY A 64 -2.81 0.09 2.87
N GLY A 65 -2.37 -1.18 2.91
CA GLY A 65 -1.57 -1.80 1.85
C GLY A 65 -2.37 -2.61 0.82
N MET A 66 -3.69 -2.74 1.00
CA MET A 66 -4.57 -3.44 0.06
C MET A 66 -4.57 -2.82 -1.35
N PRO A 67 -4.61 -1.47 -1.53
CA PRO A 67 -4.54 -0.87 -2.85
C PRO A 67 -3.29 -1.30 -3.65
N GLY A 68 -2.10 -1.16 -3.06
CA GLY A 68 -0.84 -1.59 -3.68
C GLY A 68 -0.79 -3.11 -3.91
N MET A 69 -1.28 -3.90 -2.95
CA MET A 69 -1.32 -5.37 -3.07
C MET A 69 -2.16 -5.83 -4.26
N ILE A 70 -3.31 -5.18 -4.53
CA ILE A 70 -4.16 -5.52 -5.70
C ILE A 70 -3.44 -5.24 -7.02
N LEU A 71 -2.75 -4.09 -7.11
CA LEU A 71 -1.93 -3.77 -8.28
C LEU A 71 -0.80 -4.79 -8.44
N THR A 72 -0.04 -5.04 -7.38
CA THR A 72 1.07 -6.01 -7.33
C THR A 72 0.63 -7.42 -7.72
N LEU A 73 -0.51 -7.90 -7.20
CA LEU A 73 -1.06 -9.22 -7.54
C LEU A 73 -1.43 -9.31 -9.03
N THR A 74 -2.07 -8.27 -9.57
CA THR A 74 -2.45 -8.23 -10.98
C THR A 74 -1.22 -8.21 -11.88
N ASP A 75 -0.23 -7.39 -11.55
CA ASP A 75 1.03 -7.26 -12.30
C ASP A 75 1.90 -8.54 -12.18
N ASN A 76 1.62 -9.40 -11.19
CA ASN A 76 2.16 -10.76 -11.05
C ASN A 76 1.24 -11.84 -11.68
N GLY A 77 0.30 -11.47 -12.54
CA GLY A 77 -0.54 -12.39 -13.32
C GLY A 77 -1.75 -12.98 -12.58
N ILE A 78 -2.14 -12.45 -11.40
CA ILE A 78 -3.33 -12.90 -10.69
C ILE A 78 -4.58 -12.22 -11.26
N SER A 79 -5.27 -12.92 -12.16
CA SER A 79 -6.45 -12.42 -12.90
C SER A 79 -7.78 -12.43 -12.12
N ARG A 80 -7.82 -12.99 -10.90
CA ARG A 80 -9.00 -12.95 -10.03
C ARG A 80 -8.61 -12.76 -8.57
N ILE A 81 -9.15 -11.71 -7.96
CA ILE A 81 -8.92 -11.34 -6.56
C ILE A 81 -10.30 -11.18 -5.89
N ASN A 82 -10.56 -11.95 -4.84
CA ASN A 82 -11.77 -11.86 -4.05
C ASN A 82 -11.43 -11.25 -2.68
N LEU A 83 -12.08 -10.14 -2.34
CA LEU A 83 -11.91 -9.42 -1.10
C LEU A 83 -13.12 -9.72 -0.19
N HIS A 84 -12.85 -10.12 1.03
CA HIS A 84 -13.84 -10.50 2.03
C HIS A 84 -13.66 -9.62 3.27
N GLY A 85 -14.74 -9.13 3.88
CA GLY A 85 -14.62 -8.23 5.05
C GLY A 85 -15.94 -7.57 5.44
N PRO A 86 -15.92 -6.59 6.37
CA PRO A 86 -17.13 -5.93 6.84
C PRO A 86 -17.95 -5.23 5.75
N THR A 87 -19.22 -4.95 6.07
CA THR A 87 -20.08 -4.01 5.33
C THR A 87 -19.35 -2.71 4.97
N ASN A 88 -19.59 -2.23 3.76
CA ASN A 88 -18.91 -1.12 3.07
C ASN A 88 -17.55 -1.45 2.41
N LEU A 89 -17.08 -2.70 2.38
CA LEU A 89 -15.85 -3.08 1.64
C LEU A 89 -15.90 -2.66 0.16
N THR A 90 -17.05 -2.80 -0.49
CA THR A 90 -17.23 -2.35 -1.89
C THR A 90 -17.12 -0.84 -2.00
N HIS A 91 -17.61 -0.08 -1.02
CA HIS A 91 -17.49 1.39 -1.00
C HIS A 91 -16.03 1.82 -0.86
N LEU A 92 -15.27 1.19 0.05
CA LEU A 92 -13.82 1.40 0.18
C LEU A 92 -13.10 1.17 -1.16
N MET A 93 -13.39 0.05 -1.83
CA MET A 93 -12.80 -0.25 -3.13
C MET A 93 -13.14 0.82 -4.17
N VAL A 94 -14.42 1.15 -4.38
CA VAL A 94 -14.80 2.09 -5.43
C VAL A 94 -14.45 3.55 -5.15
N ALA A 95 -14.19 3.90 -3.89
CA ALA A 95 -13.63 5.21 -3.54
C ALA A 95 -12.21 5.38 -4.12
N SER A 96 -11.45 4.28 -4.27
CA SER A 96 -10.09 4.27 -4.84
C SER A 96 -10.02 4.37 -6.37
N ARG A 97 -11.16 4.48 -7.06
CA ARG A 97 -11.28 4.43 -8.54
C ARG A 97 -10.38 5.37 -9.34
N ASN A 98 -9.92 6.47 -8.74
CA ASN A 98 -9.06 7.45 -9.41
C ASN A 98 -7.56 7.03 -9.43
N PHE A 99 -7.19 5.94 -8.75
CA PHE A 99 -5.80 5.50 -8.60
C PHE A 99 -5.60 3.97 -8.50
N VAL A 100 -6.66 3.17 -8.35
CA VAL A 100 -6.59 1.69 -8.43
C VAL A 100 -7.51 1.18 -9.56
N TYR A 101 -6.90 0.65 -10.61
CA TYR A 101 -7.58 0.04 -11.76
C TYR A 101 -6.60 -0.85 -12.56
N ARG A 102 -7.12 -1.91 -13.20
CA ARG A 102 -6.39 -2.84 -14.09
C ARG A 102 -7.34 -3.49 -15.10
N THR A 103 -6.83 -3.86 -16.28
CA THR A 103 -7.60 -4.52 -17.37
C THR A 103 -7.30 -6.01 -17.56
N GLN A 104 -6.53 -6.59 -16.64
CA GLN A 104 -6.06 -7.98 -16.70
C GLN A 104 -6.53 -8.80 -15.49
N ALA A 105 -7.40 -8.24 -14.66
CA ALA A 105 -7.94 -8.91 -13.49
C ALA A 105 -9.34 -8.40 -13.12
N THR A 106 -10.15 -9.29 -12.55
CA THR A 106 -11.41 -8.97 -11.88
C THR A 106 -11.23 -8.92 -10.36
N VAL A 107 -11.78 -7.89 -9.72
CA VAL A 107 -11.90 -7.81 -8.26
C VAL A 107 -13.35 -8.00 -7.84
N GLU A 108 -13.61 -9.01 -7.00
CA GLU A 108 -14.92 -9.27 -6.40
C GLU A 108 -14.91 -8.90 -4.91
N THR A 109 -16.03 -8.40 -4.39
CA THR A 109 -16.19 -8.04 -2.96
C THR A 109 -17.31 -8.82 -2.29
N HIS A 110 -17.00 -9.37 -1.12
CA HIS A 110 -17.91 -10.13 -0.27
C HIS A 110 -17.99 -9.45 1.10
N GLU A 111 -19.12 -8.77 1.33
CA GLU A 111 -19.38 -8.05 2.58
C GLU A 111 -20.04 -8.98 3.60
N PHE A 112 -19.57 -8.89 4.84
CA PHE A 112 -20.04 -9.66 5.98
C PHE A 112 -20.73 -8.79 7.03
N ASP A 113 -21.89 -9.28 7.46
CA ASP A 113 -22.78 -8.73 8.48
C ASP A 113 -23.20 -9.83 9.49
N GLN A 114 -24.10 -9.52 10.42
CA GLN A 114 -24.59 -10.48 11.42
C GLN A 114 -25.39 -11.67 10.83
N ALA A 115 -25.89 -11.57 9.60
CA ALA A 115 -26.66 -12.62 8.92
C ALA A 115 -25.81 -13.48 7.96
N SER A 116 -24.53 -13.17 7.85
CA SER A 116 -23.63 -13.74 6.86
C SER A 116 -23.29 -15.20 7.11
N LYS A 117 -23.19 -15.97 6.02
CA LYS A 117 -22.87 -17.40 6.04
C LYS A 117 -21.37 -17.62 5.84
N ALA A 118 -20.90 -18.82 6.18
CA ALA A 118 -19.53 -19.21 5.90
C ALA A 118 -19.21 -19.19 4.40
N PHE A 119 -18.05 -18.65 4.05
CA PHE A 119 -17.44 -18.79 2.73
C PHE A 119 -16.83 -20.20 2.58
N HIS A 120 -16.87 -20.76 1.37
CA HIS A 120 -16.25 -22.04 1.05
C HIS A 120 -15.82 -22.10 -0.42
N ASP A 121 -14.58 -22.53 -0.68
CA ASP A 121 -14.00 -22.68 -2.03
C ASP A 121 -13.49 -24.10 -2.33
N GLY A 122 -13.82 -25.10 -1.50
CA GLY A 122 -13.30 -26.47 -1.60
C GLY A 122 -11.92 -26.69 -0.97
N HIS A 123 -11.22 -25.62 -0.59
CA HIS A 123 -9.89 -25.67 0.04
C HIS A 123 -9.89 -25.06 1.45
N LEU A 124 -10.78 -24.10 1.74
CA LEU A 124 -10.98 -23.52 3.05
C LEU A 124 -12.46 -23.19 3.26
N THR A 125 -12.97 -23.47 4.46
CA THR A 125 -14.24 -22.92 4.95
C THR A 125 -13.91 -21.82 5.95
N VAL A 126 -14.39 -20.60 5.69
CA VAL A 126 -14.19 -19.43 6.56
C VAL A 126 -15.54 -18.96 7.09
N THR A 127 -15.75 -19.10 8.39
CA THR A 127 -16.96 -18.60 9.06
C THR A 127 -16.66 -17.26 9.72
N PRO A 128 -17.25 -16.14 9.25
CA PRO A 128 -17.10 -14.84 9.89
C PRO A 128 -17.92 -14.79 11.19
N VAL A 129 -17.35 -14.18 12.23
CA VAL A 129 -18.01 -13.83 13.48
C VAL A 129 -17.92 -12.32 13.62
N VAL A 130 -19.02 -11.63 13.29
CA VAL A 130 -19.10 -10.17 13.25
C VAL A 130 -19.41 -9.63 14.64
N VAL A 131 -18.45 -8.88 15.21
CA VAL A 131 -18.57 -8.27 16.55
C VAL A 131 -18.64 -6.76 16.40
N LEU A 132 -19.60 -6.14 17.10
CA LEU A 132 -19.80 -4.70 17.18
C LEU A 132 -19.52 -4.23 18.62
N PRO A 133 -19.18 -2.95 18.86
CA PRO A 133 -19.00 -2.44 20.21
C PRO A 133 -20.34 -2.34 20.94
N ASN A 134 -20.31 -2.51 22.27
CA ASN A 134 -21.47 -2.62 23.14
C ASN A 134 -22.45 -1.44 23.06
N ASP A 135 -21.97 -0.24 22.74
CA ASP A 135 -22.76 0.99 22.64
C ASP A 135 -23.31 1.26 21.23
N TYR A 136 -22.90 0.46 20.23
CA TYR A 136 -23.33 0.59 18.85
C TYR A 136 -24.84 0.47 18.70
N SER A 137 -25.40 1.40 17.94
CA SER A 137 -26.79 1.32 17.49
C SER A 137 -26.92 2.11 16.20
N GLU A 138 -27.45 1.47 15.15
CA GLU A 138 -27.66 2.10 13.84
C GLU A 138 -28.55 3.36 13.91
N SER A 139 -29.41 3.44 14.93
CA SER A 139 -30.29 4.60 15.18
C SER A 139 -29.63 5.75 15.94
N LYS A 140 -28.48 5.51 16.60
CA LYS A 140 -27.68 6.54 17.29
C LYS A 140 -26.58 7.14 16.41
N LEU A 141 -26.22 6.47 15.30
CA LEU A 141 -25.31 7.04 14.32
C LEU A 141 -25.87 8.38 13.81
N PRO A 142 -25.04 9.42 13.65
CA PRO A 142 -25.43 10.57 12.86
C PRO A 142 -25.95 10.09 11.50
N SER A 143 -27.01 10.71 10.98
CA SER A 143 -27.30 10.57 9.55
C SER A 143 -26.05 10.98 8.76
N ALA A 144 -25.86 10.43 7.56
CA ALA A 144 -24.72 10.74 6.68
C ALA A 144 -24.78 12.18 6.08
N GLY A 145 -25.28 13.15 6.85
CA GLY A 145 -25.24 14.57 6.58
C GLY A 145 -24.47 15.28 7.69
N MET A 146 -23.31 15.82 7.33
CA MET A 146 -22.54 16.87 8.00
C MET A 146 -23.00 17.25 9.42
N LYS A 147 -22.21 16.89 10.45
CA LYS A 147 -22.24 17.66 11.70
C LYS A 147 -21.90 19.11 11.35
N ARG A 148 -22.83 20.01 11.67
CA ARG A 148 -22.85 21.38 11.12
C ARG A 148 -21.86 22.27 11.88
N PRO A 149 -20.97 23.02 11.21
CA PRO A 149 -20.37 24.20 11.80
C PRO A 149 -21.49 25.15 12.25
N ARG A 150 -21.43 25.65 13.48
CA ARG A 150 -22.28 26.79 13.85
C ARG A 150 -21.82 28.00 13.04
N SER A 151 -22.79 28.67 12.39
CA SER A 151 -22.62 29.74 11.40
C SER A 151 -21.92 29.37 10.08
N ASN A 152 -22.71 29.04 9.05
CA ASN A 152 -22.66 29.68 7.72
C ASN A 152 -23.85 29.25 6.84
N SER A 153 -24.25 30.14 5.93
CA SER A 153 -25.47 30.06 5.10
C SER A 153 -25.49 28.94 4.04
N ASP A 154 -24.38 28.24 3.84
CA ASP A 154 -24.23 27.24 2.77
C ASP A 154 -24.94 25.91 3.08
N SER A 155 -25.23 25.67 4.36
CA SER A 155 -25.78 24.40 4.85
C SER A 155 -27.20 24.07 4.36
N GLU A 156 -27.99 25.05 3.90
CA GLU A 156 -29.32 24.81 3.33
C GLU A 156 -29.30 24.41 1.84
N ARG A 157 -28.17 24.57 1.13
CA ARG A 157 -28.07 24.24 -0.31
C ARG A 157 -27.61 22.81 -0.59
N SER A 158 -26.83 22.20 0.29
CA SER A 158 -26.29 20.84 0.09
C SER A 158 -27.40 19.77 0.06
N ALA A 159 -28.38 19.88 0.95
CA ALA A 159 -29.49 18.92 1.08
C ALA A 159 -30.43 18.83 -0.14
N ARG A 160 -30.23 19.63 -1.20
CA ARG A 160 -30.99 19.59 -2.46
C ARG A 160 -30.31 18.80 -3.58
N LEU A 161 -29.18 18.12 -3.31
CA LEU A 161 -28.24 17.68 -4.37
C LEU A 161 -27.63 16.27 -4.22
N ASP A 162 -28.00 15.44 -3.24
CA ASP A 162 -27.62 14.01 -3.26
C ASP A 162 -28.48 13.27 -4.33
N PRO A 163 -27.89 12.81 -5.45
CA PRO A 163 -28.65 12.13 -6.50
C PRO A 163 -29.16 10.75 -6.06
N PHE A 164 -28.62 10.19 -4.97
CA PHE A 164 -28.98 8.88 -4.43
C PHE A 164 -29.90 8.98 -3.20
N ALA A 165 -30.39 10.17 -2.84
CA ALA A 165 -31.25 10.37 -1.66
C ALA A 165 -32.50 9.47 -1.67
N ASN A 166 -33.09 9.27 -2.86
CA ASN A 166 -34.27 8.45 -3.07
C ASN A 166 -33.95 6.99 -3.50
N SER A 167 -32.68 6.63 -3.66
CA SER A 167 -32.29 5.27 -4.08
C SER A 167 -32.32 4.29 -2.91
N THR A 168 -32.80 3.08 -3.19
CA THR A 168 -32.77 1.90 -2.32
C THR A 168 -31.35 1.44 -1.99
N VAL A 169 -31.20 0.53 -1.02
CA VAL A 169 -29.90 -0.04 -0.66
C VAL A 169 -29.34 -0.86 -1.82
N GLU A 170 -30.21 -1.58 -2.51
CA GLU A 170 -29.94 -2.45 -3.65
C GLU A 170 -29.46 -1.63 -4.86
N GLU A 171 -30.12 -0.52 -5.20
CA GLU A 171 -29.68 0.39 -6.27
C GLU A 171 -28.33 1.02 -5.96
N LYS A 172 -28.12 1.47 -4.71
CA LYS A 172 -26.83 2.02 -4.25
C LYS A 172 -25.71 0.99 -4.35
N MET A 173 -25.98 -0.27 -4.03
CA MET A 173 -25.01 -1.36 -4.16
C MET A 173 -24.77 -1.75 -5.63
N ALA A 174 -25.81 -1.79 -6.46
CA ALA A 174 -25.68 -2.05 -7.90
C ALA A 174 -24.83 -0.99 -8.61
N TYR A 175 -25.00 0.30 -8.25
CA TYR A 175 -24.15 1.38 -8.73
C TYR A 175 -22.68 1.17 -8.34
N ARG A 176 -22.39 0.85 -7.07
CA ARG A 176 -21.02 0.56 -6.61
C ARG A 176 -20.42 -0.64 -7.34
N ARG A 177 -21.16 -1.75 -7.50
CA ARG A 177 -20.69 -2.91 -8.28
C ARG A 177 -20.40 -2.56 -9.75
N THR A 178 -21.19 -1.67 -10.36
CA THR A 178 -20.94 -1.16 -11.71
C THR A 178 -19.61 -0.41 -11.78
N VAL A 179 -19.35 0.49 -10.82
CA VAL A 179 -18.06 1.21 -10.73
C VAL A 179 -16.90 0.24 -10.51
N LEU A 180 -17.05 -0.78 -9.66
CA LEU A 180 -16.01 -1.77 -9.42
C LEU A 180 -15.67 -2.56 -10.69
N SER A 181 -16.68 -2.97 -11.46
CA SER A 181 -16.46 -3.65 -12.76
C SER A 181 -15.85 -2.77 -13.84
N GLN A 182 -15.95 -1.43 -13.71
CA GLN A 182 -15.28 -0.47 -14.59
C GLN A 182 -13.81 -0.24 -14.20
N MET A 183 -13.45 -0.41 -12.92
CA MET A 183 -12.06 -0.37 -12.47
C MET A 183 -11.27 -1.63 -12.84
N PHE A 184 -11.96 -2.77 -12.96
CA PHE A 184 -11.36 -4.10 -13.09
C PHE A 184 -12.05 -4.90 -14.19
N THR A 185 -11.64 -4.66 -15.43
CA THR A 185 -12.14 -5.36 -16.63
C THR A 185 -11.23 -6.55 -16.98
N ASN A 186 -11.79 -7.55 -17.68
CA ASN A 186 -11.04 -8.61 -18.37
C ASN A 186 -11.11 -8.43 -19.90
N GLU A 187 -11.40 -7.21 -20.37
CA GLU A 187 -11.52 -6.87 -21.78
C GLU A 187 -10.33 -5.99 -22.20
N THR A 188 -9.62 -6.40 -23.24
CA THR A 188 -8.33 -5.82 -23.65
C THR A 188 -8.43 -4.41 -24.24
N ASP A 189 -9.62 -4.01 -24.69
CA ASP A 189 -9.78 -2.92 -25.65
C ASP A 189 -10.25 -1.59 -25.02
N ASP A 190 -10.63 -1.59 -23.74
CA ASP A 190 -11.31 -0.45 -23.08
C ASP A 190 -10.75 -0.19 -21.66
N ALA A 191 -9.42 0.01 -21.56
CA ALA A 191 -8.81 0.50 -20.33
C ALA A 191 -9.40 1.87 -19.92
N PRO A 192 -9.77 2.10 -18.64
CA PRO A 192 -10.17 3.42 -18.18
C PRO A 192 -8.97 4.37 -18.23
N GLY A 193 -8.87 5.09 -19.36
CA GLY A 193 -7.70 5.84 -19.82
C GLY A 193 -7.28 7.03 -18.96
N HIS A 194 -6.71 6.77 -17.79
CA HIS A 194 -5.83 7.70 -17.09
C HIS A 194 -4.55 7.98 -17.90
N THR A 195 -4.12 7.02 -18.72
CA THR A 195 -3.24 7.24 -19.89
C THR A 195 -3.99 7.98 -20.99
N ILE A 196 -4.13 9.30 -20.84
CA ILE A 196 -4.41 10.18 -21.98
C ILE A 196 -3.24 10.02 -22.96
N GLU A 197 -3.54 9.80 -24.25
CA GLU A 197 -2.62 10.12 -25.35
C GLU A 197 -2.35 11.63 -25.38
N ALA A 198 -1.50 12.10 -24.45
CA ALA A 198 -0.81 13.35 -24.64
C ALA A 198 0.20 13.10 -25.77
N PRO A 199 0.24 13.92 -26.83
CA PRO A 199 1.27 13.81 -27.83
C PRO A 199 2.61 14.17 -27.17
N CYS A 200 3.34 13.16 -26.71
CA CYS A 200 4.77 13.24 -26.44
C CYS A 200 5.49 13.36 -27.79
N THR A 201 5.29 14.48 -28.49
CA THR A 201 6.20 14.88 -29.56
C THR A 201 7.58 15.01 -28.94
N PRO A 202 8.58 14.22 -29.40
CA PRO A 202 9.94 14.38 -28.92
C PRO A 202 10.37 15.82 -29.14
N ARG A 203 10.94 16.45 -28.13
CA ARG A 203 11.44 17.82 -28.27
C ARG A 203 12.68 17.76 -29.15
N GLN A 204 12.55 18.18 -30.41
CA GLN A 204 13.72 18.49 -31.24
C GLN A 204 14.46 19.65 -30.56
N HIS A 205 15.62 19.36 -29.96
CA HIS A 205 16.46 20.36 -29.29
C HIS A 205 16.80 21.53 -30.21
N PRO A 206 16.57 22.78 -29.78
CA PRO A 206 17.22 23.96 -30.36
C PRO A 206 18.45 24.34 -29.52
N LEU A 207 19.37 23.40 -29.29
CA LEU A 207 20.70 23.66 -28.69
C LEU A 207 21.86 23.35 -29.64
N SER A 208 21.69 23.67 -30.93
CA SER A 208 22.82 24.13 -31.73
C SER A 208 22.36 25.09 -32.83
N LYS A 209 23.05 26.24 -32.90
CA LYS A 209 23.38 27.09 -34.07
C LYS A 209 23.49 28.58 -33.71
N SER A 210 24.44 28.89 -32.83
CA SER A 210 25.40 29.94 -33.22
C SER A 210 26.15 29.43 -34.46
N GLY A 211 26.22 30.25 -35.50
CA GLY A 211 26.35 29.73 -36.86
C GLY A 211 27.72 29.18 -37.25
N LYS A 212 27.70 28.16 -38.13
CA LYS A 212 28.52 28.09 -39.35
C LYS A 212 27.95 27.04 -40.32
N ASN A 213 28.13 27.29 -41.61
CA ASN A 213 27.79 26.33 -42.67
C ASN A 213 28.67 25.09 -42.56
N LEU A 214 28.08 23.92 -42.79
CA LEU A 214 28.73 22.75 -43.37
C LEU A 214 27.63 21.89 -44.03
N SER A 215 27.92 21.45 -45.24
CA SER A 215 27.02 20.72 -46.15
C SER A 215 27.25 19.20 -46.06
N GLU A 216 26.24 18.43 -46.47
CA GLU A 216 26.32 17.04 -46.98
C GLU A 216 26.93 15.94 -46.09
N VAL A 217 26.06 15.09 -45.51
CA VAL A 217 26.20 13.61 -45.44
C VAL A 217 24.74 13.04 -45.50
N PRO A 218 24.45 11.93 -46.22
CA PRO A 218 23.09 11.64 -46.71
C PRO A 218 22.20 10.79 -45.78
N ASP A 219 20.90 10.81 -46.09
CA ASP A 219 19.82 10.08 -45.41
C ASP A 219 20.01 8.56 -45.38
N ALA A 220 19.64 7.95 -44.25
CA ALA A 220 19.40 6.52 -44.12
C ALA A 220 17.92 6.31 -43.73
N GLU A 221 17.11 5.86 -44.69
CA GLU A 221 15.68 5.59 -44.48
C GLU A 221 15.46 4.39 -43.54
N ILE A 222 14.80 4.61 -42.40
CA ILE A 222 14.17 3.53 -41.63
C ILE A 222 12.69 3.48 -42.03
N ASN A 223 12.34 2.48 -42.84
CA ASN A 223 10.99 2.30 -43.36
C ASN A 223 9.99 1.87 -42.26
N MET A 224 9.11 2.79 -41.86
CA MET A 224 7.89 2.49 -41.10
C MET A 224 6.87 1.79 -42.01
N ILE A 225 6.53 0.54 -41.74
CA ILE A 225 5.49 -0.21 -42.48
C ILE A 225 4.10 0.11 -41.88
N PRO A 226 3.12 0.62 -42.65
CA PRO A 226 1.78 0.86 -42.14
C PRO A 226 0.99 -0.46 -42.00
N LEU A 227 0.41 -0.70 -40.83
CA LEU A 227 -0.55 -1.78 -40.60
C LEU A 227 -1.83 -1.53 -41.41
N LYS A 228 -1.98 -2.25 -42.53
CA LYS A 228 -3.22 -2.28 -43.31
C LYS A 228 -4.22 -3.31 -42.78
N GLU A 229 -5.48 -2.89 -42.81
CA GLU A 229 -6.67 -3.65 -42.47
C GLU A 229 -6.70 -5.07 -43.09
N ARG A 230 -7.11 -6.06 -42.29
CA ARG A 230 -7.54 -7.37 -42.79
C ARG A 230 -9.00 -7.64 -42.45
N HIS A 231 -9.89 -7.15 -43.31
CA HIS A 231 -11.26 -7.66 -43.37
C HIS A 231 -11.26 -9.13 -43.84
N ALA A 232 -11.57 -10.06 -42.94
CA ALA A 232 -11.92 -11.42 -43.31
C ALA A 232 -13.45 -11.54 -43.45
N LYS A 233 -13.93 -11.78 -44.68
CA LYS A 233 -15.34 -12.10 -44.94
C LYS A 233 -15.61 -13.54 -44.52
N ALA A 234 -16.51 -13.75 -43.56
CA ALA A 234 -17.16 -15.04 -43.33
C ALA A 234 -18.60 -14.99 -43.89
N SER A 235 -18.99 -16.03 -44.63
CA SER A 235 -20.27 -16.12 -45.32
C SER A 235 -21.43 -16.46 -44.39
N VAL A 236 -22.61 -15.89 -44.68
CA VAL A 236 -23.87 -16.15 -43.99
C VAL A 236 -24.37 -17.56 -44.29
N SER A 237 -24.79 -18.30 -43.25
CA SER A 237 -25.68 -19.45 -43.34
C SER A 237 -26.79 -19.32 -42.29
N GLU A 238 -28.01 -19.65 -42.67
CA GLU A 238 -29.25 -19.26 -41.97
C GLU A 238 -29.46 -20.00 -40.65
N ILE A 239 -30.01 -19.31 -39.65
CA ILE A 239 -30.56 -19.91 -38.41
C ILE A 239 -32.07 -19.60 -38.39
N PRO A 240 -32.94 -20.61 -38.16
CA PRO A 240 -34.39 -20.38 -38.10
C PRO A 240 -34.81 -19.52 -36.91
N SER A 241 -35.81 -18.68 -37.14
CA SER A 241 -36.49 -17.88 -36.12
C SER A 241 -37.42 -18.73 -35.23
N ASP A 242 -37.26 -18.66 -33.91
CA ASP A 242 -38.41 -18.40 -33.01
C ASP A 242 -37.97 -17.96 -31.59
N VAL A 243 -38.96 -17.49 -30.82
CA VAL A 243 -38.99 -17.06 -29.41
C VAL A 243 -38.57 -15.60 -29.14
N SER A 244 -39.59 -14.82 -28.79
CA SER A 244 -39.61 -13.36 -28.61
C SER A 244 -39.30 -12.90 -27.15
N PRO A 245 -39.17 -11.59 -26.86
CA PRO A 245 -38.36 -11.08 -25.74
C PRO A 245 -39.13 -10.57 -24.50
N ARG A 246 -38.41 -10.42 -23.38
CA ARG A 246 -38.49 -9.41 -22.29
C ARG A 246 -37.39 -9.76 -21.26
N SER A 247 -36.71 -8.83 -20.59
CA SER A 247 -37.02 -7.43 -20.28
C SER A 247 -35.88 -6.45 -20.61
N GLU A 248 -36.24 -5.19 -20.83
CA GLU A 248 -35.30 -4.11 -21.11
C GLU A 248 -34.54 -3.67 -19.84
N VAL A 249 -33.22 -3.86 -19.83
CA VAL A 249 -32.32 -3.01 -19.04
C VAL A 249 -31.80 -1.93 -19.97
N GLN A 250 -32.13 -0.67 -19.69
CA GLN A 250 -31.63 0.46 -20.48
C GLN A 250 -30.10 0.55 -20.38
N LYS A 251 -29.40 0.07 -21.41
CA LYS A 251 -27.97 0.28 -21.60
C LYS A 251 -27.70 1.73 -22.01
N THR A 252 -27.74 2.66 -21.04
CA THR A 252 -26.97 3.90 -21.17
C THR A 252 -25.48 3.54 -21.15
N LYS A 253 -24.87 3.43 -22.33
CA LYS A 253 -23.39 3.40 -22.45
C LYS A 253 -22.86 4.74 -21.95
N PHE A 254 -22.53 4.81 -20.66
CA PHE A 254 -21.72 5.90 -20.11
C PHE A 254 -20.39 5.97 -20.88
N ARG A 255 -19.88 7.19 -21.11
CA ARG A 255 -18.53 7.32 -21.69
C ARG A 255 -17.50 6.77 -20.70
N ASN A 256 -16.47 6.10 -21.20
CA ASN A 256 -15.58 5.19 -20.44
C ASN A 256 -14.75 5.84 -19.29
N MET A 257 -15.01 7.10 -18.95
CA MET A 257 -14.29 7.86 -17.91
C MET A 257 -15.22 8.69 -17.00
N GLU A 258 -16.55 8.67 -17.19
CA GLU A 258 -17.45 9.56 -16.43
C GLU A 258 -17.57 9.16 -14.94
N TYR A 259 -17.50 7.87 -14.65
CA TYR A 259 -17.63 7.30 -13.31
C TYR A 259 -16.54 7.78 -12.33
N LEU A 260 -15.35 8.11 -12.85
CA LEU A 260 -14.24 8.69 -12.09
C LEU A 260 -14.58 10.05 -11.47
N PHE A 261 -15.57 10.75 -12.03
CA PHE A 261 -16.00 12.08 -11.59
C PHE A 261 -17.30 12.05 -10.79
N GLN A 262 -18.14 11.01 -10.95
CA GLN A 262 -19.40 10.91 -10.23
C GLN A 262 -19.17 10.62 -8.73
N PRO A 263 -20.05 11.11 -7.84
CA PRO A 263 -19.91 10.82 -6.42
C PRO A 263 -20.38 9.39 -6.16
N LEU A 264 -19.84 8.75 -5.14
CA LEU A 264 -20.43 7.51 -4.63
C LEU A 264 -21.69 7.80 -3.81
N PRO A 265 -22.69 6.90 -3.81
CA PRO A 265 -23.76 6.95 -2.84
C PRO A 265 -23.16 6.91 -1.43
N PRO A 266 -23.54 7.82 -0.51
CA PRO A 266 -22.97 7.86 0.83
C PRO A 266 -23.06 6.51 1.56
N ALA A 267 -22.02 6.17 2.29
CA ALA A 267 -22.01 5.03 3.21
C ALA A 267 -22.20 5.54 4.66
N LYS A 268 -22.52 4.61 5.56
CA LYS A 268 -22.51 4.86 7.01
C LYS A 268 -21.40 4.02 7.65
N PRO A 269 -20.63 4.55 8.61
CA PRO A 269 -19.64 3.77 9.34
C PRO A 269 -20.26 2.51 9.97
N PHE A 270 -19.61 1.37 9.73
CA PHE A 270 -19.96 0.08 10.31
C PHE A 270 -18.74 -0.43 11.08
N PRO A 271 -18.63 -0.15 12.40
CA PRO A 271 -17.46 -0.42 13.22
C PRO A 271 -17.44 -1.89 13.65
N ALA A 272 -17.47 -2.81 12.69
CA ALA A 272 -17.38 -4.24 12.96
C ALA A 272 -15.92 -4.70 13.00
N ALA A 273 -15.61 -5.49 14.02
CA ALA A 273 -14.44 -6.35 14.05
C ALA A 273 -14.89 -7.78 13.73
N ILE A 274 -14.29 -8.38 12.70
CA ILE A 274 -14.60 -9.75 12.28
C ILE A 274 -13.51 -10.68 12.77
N SER A 275 -13.92 -11.66 13.57
CA SER A 275 -13.12 -12.84 13.86
C SER A 275 -13.44 -13.94 12.85
N TYR A 276 -12.45 -14.72 12.44
CA TYR A 276 -12.58 -15.77 11.43
C TYR A 276 -12.32 -17.15 12.02
N ILE A 277 -13.30 -18.04 11.93
CA ILE A 277 -13.16 -19.47 12.24
C ILE A 277 -12.88 -20.22 10.93
N CYS A 278 -11.68 -20.77 10.80
CA CYS A 278 -11.17 -21.28 9.53
C CYS A 278 -10.91 -22.80 9.61
N ARG A 279 -11.61 -23.57 8.77
CA ARG A 279 -11.44 -25.03 8.68
C ARG A 279 -10.94 -25.46 7.30
N GLY A 280 -9.84 -26.21 7.29
CA GLY A 280 -9.32 -26.87 6.09
C GLY A 280 -10.23 -27.99 5.58
N PRO A 281 -9.88 -28.62 4.45
CA PRO A 281 -10.71 -29.65 3.84
C PRO A 281 -10.61 -30.95 4.64
N THR A 282 -11.71 -31.69 4.75
CA THR A 282 -11.70 -33.04 5.34
C THR A 282 -10.83 -33.95 4.49
N LEU A 283 -9.82 -34.57 5.11
CA LEU A 283 -8.91 -35.48 4.43
C LEU A 283 -9.56 -36.85 4.29
N LEU A 284 -9.62 -37.37 3.06
CA LEU A 284 -10.09 -38.72 2.79
C LEU A 284 -9.22 -39.75 3.52
N GLY A 285 -9.86 -40.73 4.14
CA GLY A 285 -9.16 -41.76 4.90
C GLY A 285 -8.28 -42.64 4.01
N LYS A 286 -7.15 -43.07 4.57
CA LYS A 286 -6.09 -43.79 3.85
C LYS A 286 -6.63 -45.08 3.24
N PHE A 287 -6.53 -45.21 1.92
CA PHE A 287 -6.97 -46.40 1.20
C PHE A 287 -6.11 -47.62 1.55
N ASN A 288 -6.76 -48.70 1.98
CA ASN A 288 -6.18 -49.98 2.33
C ASN A 288 -6.28 -50.95 1.14
N LYS A 289 -5.21 -50.98 0.33
CA LYS A 289 -5.08 -51.90 -0.81
C LYS A 289 -5.23 -53.38 -0.40
N GLN A 290 -4.80 -53.76 0.80
CA GLN A 290 -4.89 -55.15 1.26
C GLN A 290 -6.34 -55.55 1.57
N ALA A 291 -7.12 -54.65 2.19
CA ALA A 291 -8.56 -54.86 2.41
C ALA A 291 -9.32 -54.95 1.08
N ALA A 292 -9.03 -54.06 0.12
CA ALA A 292 -9.64 -54.11 -1.21
C ALA A 292 -9.32 -55.42 -1.96
N LEU A 293 -8.07 -55.89 -1.91
CA LEU A 293 -7.68 -57.21 -2.47
C LEU A 293 -8.38 -58.37 -1.74
N ALA A 294 -8.52 -58.32 -0.42
CA ALA A 294 -9.22 -59.35 0.35
C ALA A 294 -10.72 -59.44 0.02
N LEU A 295 -11.33 -58.34 -0.44
CA LEU A 295 -12.70 -58.30 -0.97
C LEU A 295 -12.78 -58.74 -2.45
N GLY A 296 -11.68 -59.16 -3.07
CA GLY A 296 -11.61 -59.58 -4.48
C GLY A 296 -11.53 -58.42 -5.48
N ILE A 297 -11.22 -57.20 -5.02
CA ILE A 297 -11.17 -56.02 -5.86
C ILE A 297 -9.73 -55.82 -6.36
N ASN A 298 -9.52 -56.04 -7.66
CA ASN A 298 -8.22 -55.84 -8.29
C ASN A 298 -7.88 -54.35 -8.43
N PRO A 299 -6.58 -53.97 -8.45
CA PRO A 299 -6.16 -52.59 -8.67
C PRO A 299 -6.68 -52.04 -10.01
N GLY A 300 -7.35 -50.90 -9.96
CA GLY A 300 -7.98 -50.30 -11.14
C GLY A 300 -8.92 -49.14 -10.77
N PRO A 301 -9.79 -48.69 -11.70
CA PRO A 301 -10.67 -47.53 -11.50
C PRO A 301 -11.58 -47.62 -10.25
N ILE A 302 -11.95 -48.84 -9.85
CA ILE A 302 -12.78 -49.09 -8.65
C ILE A 302 -12.10 -48.59 -7.37
N TYR A 303 -10.77 -48.69 -7.26
CA TYR A 303 -10.03 -48.13 -6.10
C TYR A 303 -10.17 -46.61 -6.04
N GLY A 304 -10.15 -45.93 -7.19
CA GLY A 304 -10.34 -44.49 -7.26
C GLY A 304 -11.74 -44.06 -6.81
N LYS A 305 -12.78 -44.80 -7.22
CA LYS A 305 -14.16 -44.56 -6.80
C LYS A 305 -14.35 -44.76 -5.29
N LEU A 306 -13.95 -45.92 -4.78
CA LEU A 306 -14.06 -46.24 -3.35
C LEU A 306 -13.27 -45.25 -2.49
N HIS A 307 -12.05 -44.88 -2.90
CA HIS A 307 -11.24 -43.90 -2.15
C HIS A 307 -11.86 -42.49 -2.13
N LYS A 308 -12.58 -42.10 -3.18
CA LYS A 308 -13.35 -40.84 -3.25
C LYS A 308 -14.64 -40.84 -2.41
N GLY A 309 -15.00 -41.97 -1.79
CA GLY A 309 -16.24 -42.10 -1.02
C GLY A 309 -17.43 -42.62 -1.84
N GLU A 310 -17.23 -43.04 -3.09
CA GLU A 310 -18.30 -43.63 -3.91
C GLU A 310 -18.50 -45.11 -3.51
N THR A 311 -19.74 -45.50 -3.20
CA THR A 311 -20.11 -46.92 -3.05
C THR A 311 -20.16 -47.58 -4.43
N VAL A 312 -19.55 -48.77 -4.56
CA VAL A 312 -19.44 -49.49 -5.84
C VAL A 312 -20.11 -50.86 -5.74
N THR A 313 -21.00 -51.17 -6.68
CA THR A 313 -21.50 -52.54 -6.90
C THR A 313 -20.58 -53.26 -7.88
N LEU A 314 -20.11 -54.45 -7.51
CA LEU A 314 -19.28 -55.32 -8.33
C LEU A 314 -20.13 -56.14 -9.32
N GLU A 315 -19.48 -56.74 -10.32
CA GLU A 315 -20.14 -57.59 -11.33
C GLU A 315 -20.82 -58.84 -10.72
N ASP A 316 -20.36 -59.29 -9.55
CA ASP A 316 -20.97 -60.38 -8.77
C ASP A 316 -22.16 -59.93 -7.89
N GLY A 317 -22.55 -58.65 -7.98
CA GLY A 317 -23.66 -58.06 -7.24
C GLY A 317 -23.32 -57.59 -5.82
N ARG A 318 -22.09 -57.80 -5.32
CA ARG A 318 -21.69 -57.29 -3.98
C ARG A 318 -21.55 -55.78 -3.98
N VAL A 319 -22.12 -55.14 -2.96
CA VAL A 319 -22.02 -53.69 -2.73
C VAL A 319 -20.87 -53.42 -1.76
N ILE A 320 -19.83 -52.73 -2.25
CA ILE A 320 -18.65 -52.35 -1.47
C ILE A 320 -18.77 -50.87 -1.10
N THR A 321 -18.75 -50.60 0.20
CA THR A 321 -18.76 -49.23 0.74
C THR A 321 -17.33 -48.77 1.07
N PRO A 322 -17.04 -47.46 1.03
CA PRO A 322 -15.69 -46.91 1.23
C PRO A 322 -15.02 -47.33 2.55
N ASP A 323 -15.77 -47.42 3.63
CA ASP A 323 -15.32 -47.80 4.97
C ASP A 323 -14.76 -49.23 5.06
N GLN A 324 -15.13 -50.12 4.12
CA GLN A 324 -14.57 -51.47 4.03
C GLN A 324 -13.13 -51.47 3.51
N VAL A 325 -12.69 -50.39 2.85
CA VAL A 325 -11.40 -50.30 2.15
C VAL A 325 -10.60 -49.02 2.43
N SER A 326 -11.11 -48.11 3.24
CA SER A 326 -10.44 -46.87 3.66
C SER A 326 -10.61 -46.66 5.16
N SER A 327 -9.65 -46.01 5.81
CA SER A 327 -9.86 -45.52 7.18
C SER A 327 -11.01 -44.49 7.23
N PRO A 328 -11.53 -44.14 8.41
CA PRO A 328 -12.40 -42.98 8.56
C PRO A 328 -11.75 -41.70 7.98
N PRO A 329 -12.53 -40.76 7.42
CA PRO A 329 -12.04 -39.43 7.07
C PRO A 329 -11.49 -38.69 8.29
N VAL A 330 -10.42 -37.94 8.10
CA VAL A 330 -9.83 -37.10 9.16
C VAL A 330 -10.33 -35.66 8.95
N PRO A 331 -10.98 -35.03 9.96
CA PRO A 331 -11.40 -33.64 9.84
C PRO A 331 -10.23 -32.72 9.44
N GLY A 332 -10.54 -31.73 8.60
CA GLY A 332 -9.55 -30.72 8.23
C GLY A 332 -9.12 -29.89 9.44
N TYR A 333 -7.89 -29.37 9.37
CA TYR A 333 -7.32 -28.51 10.41
C TYR A 333 -8.22 -27.33 10.76
N LEU A 334 -8.20 -26.91 12.02
CA LEU A 334 -8.98 -25.78 12.53
C LEU A 334 -8.05 -24.76 13.18
N PHE A 335 -8.21 -23.49 12.80
CA PHE A 335 -7.58 -22.34 13.44
C PHE A 335 -8.54 -21.15 13.48
N LEU A 336 -8.31 -20.24 14.42
CA LEU A 336 -9.06 -18.98 14.53
C LEU A 336 -8.14 -17.77 14.36
N ILE A 337 -8.69 -16.70 13.79
CA ILE A 337 -8.16 -15.34 13.92
C ILE A 337 -9.22 -14.53 14.66
N VAL A 338 -8.86 -13.95 15.80
CA VAL A 338 -9.76 -13.21 16.69
C VAL A 338 -9.33 -11.75 16.68
N ASP A 339 -10.21 -10.83 16.28
CA ASP A 339 -9.96 -9.39 16.36
C ASP A 339 -10.87 -8.77 17.43
N CYS A 340 -10.26 -8.12 18.43
CA CYS A 340 -10.95 -7.39 19.49
C CYS A 340 -10.27 -6.02 19.68
N PRO A 341 -10.80 -4.94 19.06
CA PRO A 341 -10.11 -3.65 18.98
C PRO A 341 -9.81 -3.00 20.34
N ASP A 342 -10.75 -3.09 21.27
CA ASP A 342 -10.71 -2.48 22.59
C ASP A 342 -11.78 -3.11 23.51
N ILE A 343 -11.86 -2.66 24.77
CA ILE A 343 -12.77 -3.21 25.79
C ILE A 343 -14.25 -3.15 25.37
N SER A 344 -14.67 -2.18 24.56
CA SER A 344 -16.07 -2.03 24.16
C SER A 344 -16.61 -3.19 23.33
N TYR A 345 -15.75 -4.02 22.75
CA TYR A 345 -16.12 -5.22 21.97
C TYR A 345 -16.17 -6.50 22.81
N VAL A 346 -15.63 -6.50 24.03
CA VAL A 346 -15.35 -7.72 24.80
C VAL A 346 -16.62 -8.51 25.11
N ASP A 347 -17.70 -7.87 25.58
CA ASP A 347 -18.92 -8.61 25.96
C ASP A 347 -19.60 -9.27 24.76
N ASN A 348 -19.73 -8.55 23.65
CA ASN A 348 -20.28 -9.09 22.40
C ASN A 348 -19.40 -10.20 21.78
N LEU A 349 -18.08 -10.14 21.97
CA LEU A 349 -17.16 -11.19 21.52
C LEU A 349 -17.29 -12.47 22.37
N ILE A 350 -17.19 -12.35 23.69
CA ILE A 350 -17.14 -13.51 24.59
C ILE A 350 -18.50 -14.23 24.74
N SER A 351 -19.59 -13.52 24.47
CA SER A 351 -20.96 -14.06 24.45
C SER A 351 -21.40 -14.62 23.08
N SER A 352 -20.57 -14.49 22.04
CA SER A 352 -20.93 -14.97 20.71
C SER A 352 -21.05 -16.51 20.68
N PRO A 353 -22.24 -17.07 20.35
CA PRO A 353 -22.47 -18.51 20.33
C PRO A 353 -21.63 -19.22 19.26
N SER A 354 -21.11 -18.48 18.28
CA SER A 354 -20.25 -18.97 17.20
C SER A 354 -18.99 -19.69 17.70
N PHE A 355 -18.48 -19.34 18.90
CA PHE A 355 -17.29 -19.96 19.48
C PHE A 355 -17.58 -21.19 20.34
N GLU A 356 -18.81 -21.35 20.85
CA GLU A 356 -19.12 -22.35 21.87
C GLU A 356 -18.85 -23.77 21.42
N LYS A 357 -19.15 -24.09 20.15
CA LYS A 357 -18.84 -25.39 19.54
C LYS A 357 -17.35 -25.76 19.66
N TYR A 358 -16.47 -24.76 19.55
CA TYR A 358 -15.02 -24.92 19.43
C TYR A 358 -14.30 -24.80 20.80
N GLN A 359 -15.06 -24.47 21.85
CA GLN A 359 -14.61 -24.42 23.24
C GLN A 359 -14.87 -25.77 23.93
N THR A 360 -14.24 -26.81 23.37
CA THR A 360 -14.42 -28.21 23.75
C THR A 360 -13.08 -28.85 24.14
N ILE A 361 -13.14 -30.03 24.78
CA ILE A 361 -11.98 -30.87 25.09
C ILE A 361 -11.69 -31.84 23.93
N ASP A 362 -12.63 -32.00 22.98
CA ASP A 362 -12.45 -32.81 21.78
C ASP A 362 -11.48 -32.14 20.80
N GLU A 363 -10.31 -32.75 20.60
CA GLU A 363 -9.26 -32.26 19.70
C GLU A 363 -9.69 -32.16 18.22
N THR A 364 -10.73 -32.87 17.79
CA THR A 364 -11.20 -32.87 16.39
C THR A 364 -12.02 -31.64 16.02
N ASP A 365 -12.64 -30.99 17.01
CA ASP A 365 -13.41 -29.75 16.87
C ASP A 365 -12.82 -28.60 17.72
N SER A 366 -11.68 -28.81 18.38
CA SER A 366 -10.88 -27.73 19.00
C SER A 366 -9.96 -27.07 17.96
N PRO A 367 -9.74 -25.75 18.01
CA PRO A 367 -8.71 -25.12 17.19
C PRO A 367 -7.32 -25.56 17.66
N SER A 368 -6.45 -25.80 16.70
CA SER A 368 -5.04 -26.08 16.99
C SER A 368 -4.27 -24.80 17.37
N VAL A 369 -4.62 -23.68 16.72
CA VAL A 369 -3.97 -22.38 16.88
C VAL A 369 -5.05 -21.29 16.88
N ILE A 370 -4.89 -20.29 17.75
CA ILE A 370 -5.68 -19.05 17.72
C ILE A 370 -4.74 -17.85 17.65
N VAL A 371 -4.91 -16.99 16.65
CA VAL A 371 -4.22 -15.70 16.55
C VAL A 371 -5.13 -14.61 17.12
N HIS A 372 -4.69 -13.96 18.20
CA HIS A 372 -5.43 -12.89 18.88
C HIS A 372 -4.84 -11.52 18.47
N LEU A 373 -5.60 -10.76 17.68
CA LEU A 373 -5.31 -9.37 17.33
C LEU A 373 -6.11 -8.48 18.28
N VAL A 374 -5.46 -7.94 19.32
CA VAL A 374 -6.18 -7.33 20.46
C VAL A 374 -5.65 -5.94 20.80
N GLY A 375 -6.54 -5.08 21.28
CA GLY A 375 -6.17 -3.80 21.89
C GLY A 375 -5.44 -3.97 23.22
N ASP A 376 -4.66 -2.96 23.59
CA ASP A 376 -3.71 -3.04 24.70
C ASP A 376 -4.40 -3.30 26.07
N ASP A 377 -5.64 -2.87 26.24
CA ASP A 377 -6.44 -3.08 27.45
C ASP A 377 -7.28 -4.38 27.41
N VAL A 378 -7.41 -5.04 26.26
CA VAL A 378 -8.25 -6.26 26.12
C VAL A 378 -7.62 -7.46 26.81
N LEU A 379 -6.31 -7.65 26.67
CA LEU A 379 -5.59 -8.74 27.37
C LEU A 379 -5.57 -8.52 28.90
N GLN A 380 -5.70 -7.26 29.33
CA GLN A 380 -5.80 -6.88 30.75
C GLN A 380 -7.19 -7.18 31.34
N ASP A 381 -8.23 -7.36 30.52
CA ASP A 381 -9.57 -7.74 30.98
C ASP A 381 -9.64 -9.22 31.43
N ALA A 382 -10.05 -9.45 32.68
CA ALA A 382 -10.16 -10.79 33.24
C ALA A 382 -11.22 -11.66 32.54
N ARG A 383 -12.30 -11.07 32.02
CA ARG A 383 -13.36 -11.77 31.27
C ARG A 383 -12.81 -12.33 29.97
N TYR A 384 -11.93 -11.57 29.31
CA TYR A 384 -11.28 -12.01 28.07
C TYR A 384 -10.34 -13.19 28.32
N ARG A 385 -9.48 -13.12 29.34
CA ARG A 385 -8.58 -14.23 29.71
C ARG A 385 -9.36 -15.47 30.14
N GLN A 386 -10.44 -15.32 30.91
CA GLN A 386 -11.35 -16.43 31.24
C GLN A 386 -11.98 -17.06 29.99
N TRP A 387 -12.38 -16.27 29.00
CA TRP A 387 -12.88 -16.77 27.72
C TRP A 387 -11.80 -17.51 26.92
N MET A 388 -10.54 -17.05 26.93
CA MET A 388 -9.43 -17.78 26.31
C MET A 388 -9.23 -19.17 26.93
N ASN A 389 -9.40 -19.31 28.25
CA ASN A 389 -9.28 -20.60 28.95
C ASN A 389 -10.47 -21.56 28.72
N ARG A 390 -11.52 -21.15 28.00
CA ARG A 390 -12.59 -22.05 27.56
C ARG A 390 -12.19 -22.94 26.37
N PHE A 391 -11.11 -22.58 25.65
CA PHE A 391 -10.56 -23.42 24.59
C PHE A 391 -9.73 -24.57 25.17
N ASN A 392 -9.50 -25.61 24.35
CA ASN A 392 -8.77 -26.80 24.75
C ASN A 392 -7.37 -26.45 25.32
N PRO A 393 -6.92 -27.01 26.45
CA PRO A 393 -5.59 -26.72 27.01
C PRO A 393 -4.39 -27.02 26.10
N LYS A 394 -4.59 -27.77 25.00
CA LYS A 394 -3.57 -28.02 23.97
C LYS A 394 -3.48 -26.92 22.90
N THR A 395 -4.51 -26.08 22.76
CA THR A 395 -4.59 -24.94 21.83
C THR A 395 -3.41 -24.02 22.02
N GLU A 396 -2.82 -23.54 20.93
CA GLU A 396 -1.69 -22.60 20.99
C GLU A 396 -2.16 -21.19 20.63
N HIS A 397 -1.95 -20.24 21.54
CA HIS A 397 -2.45 -18.87 21.44
C HIS A 397 -1.31 -17.92 21.05
N ILE A 398 -1.36 -17.35 19.85
CA ILE A 398 -0.43 -16.30 19.40
C ILE A 398 -1.10 -14.96 19.67
N ILE A 399 -0.52 -14.12 20.53
CA ILE A 399 -1.16 -12.93 21.08
C ILE A 399 -0.46 -11.66 20.60
N GLY A 400 -1.20 -10.76 19.94
CA GLY A 400 -0.72 -9.49 19.43
C GLY A 400 -1.44 -8.29 20.06
N THR A 401 -0.88 -7.78 21.16
CA THR A 401 -1.10 -6.43 21.71
C THR A 401 0.20 -5.64 21.64
N GLN A 402 0.15 -4.30 21.58
CA GLN A 402 1.34 -3.48 21.36
C GLN A 402 2.36 -3.57 22.51
N ASP A 403 1.91 -3.84 23.74
CA ASP A 403 2.78 -3.93 24.92
C ASP A 403 3.60 -5.23 25.01
N ILE A 404 3.09 -6.36 24.52
CA ILE A 404 3.83 -7.65 24.48
C ILE A 404 4.58 -7.88 23.16
N CYS A 405 4.33 -7.07 22.13
CA CYS A 405 5.04 -7.17 20.86
C CYS A 405 6.28 -6.25 20.89
N SER A 406 7.47 -6.83 20.78
CA SER A 406 8.68 -6.07 20.43
C SER A 406 8.47 -5.32 19.11
N GLN A 407 9.24 -4.26 18.88
CA GLN A 407 9.17 -3.37 17.72
C GLN A 407 10.42 -3.47 16.83
N PRO A 408 10.82 -4.67 16.36
CA PRO A 408 12.00 -4.83 15.51
C PRO A 408 11.86 -4.09 14.19
N VAL A 409 12.98 -3.96 13.49
CA VAL A 409 12.98 -3.63 12.05
C VAL A 409 12.29 -4.75 11.28
N LEU A 410 11.40 -4.38 10.34
CA LEU A 410 10.70 -5.31 9.45
C LEU A 410 11.39 -5.52 8.09
N PHE A 411 12.20 -4.56 7.66
CA PHE A 411 12.94 -4.58 6.40
C PHE A 411 14.44 -4.59 6.74
N GLU A 412 14.96 -5.77 7.05
CA GLU A 412 16.33 -6.00 7.50
C GLU A 412 17.35 -5.58 6.41
N LYS A 413 17.06 -5.82 5.12
CA LYS A 413 17.91 -5.37 4.02
C LYS A 413 18.05 -3.85 3.97
N HIS A 414 16.95 -3.12 4.15
CA HIS A 414 16.99 -1.67 4.27
C HIS A 414 17.81 -1.22 5.50
N ALA A 415 17.64 -1.81 6.67
CA ALA A 415 18.42 -1.43 7.85
C ALA A 415 19.92 -1.79 7.77
N LEU A 416 20.29 -2.88 7.09
CA LEU A 416 21.68 -3.19 6.76
C LEU A 416 22.27 -2.17 5.79
N GLY A 417 21.51 -1.74 4.78
CA GLY A 417 21.87 -0.61 3.92
C GLY A 417 22.14 0.67 4.72
N GLN A 418 21.23 1.04 5.62
CA GLN A 418 21.43 2.19 6.51
C GLN A 418 22.63 2.03 7.45
N TYR A 419 22.89 0.83 7.97
CA TYR A 419 24.07 0.56 8.79
C TYR A 419 25.39 0.75 8.03
N ARG A 420 25.44 0.40 6.75
CA ARG A 420 26.59 0.69 5.88
C ARG A 420 26.76 2.20 5.68
N LEU A 421 25.67 2.89 5.31
CA LEU A 421 25.68 4.33 5.09
C LEU A 421 26.04 5.13 6.36
N SER A 422 25.56 4.70 7.54
CA SER A 422 25.86 5.34 8.82
C SER A 422 27.34 5.24 9.21
N LYS A 423 28.12 4.32 8.61
CA LYS A 423 29.58 4.30 8.78
C LYS A 423 30.24 5.53 8.14
N LEU A 424 29.63 6.14 7.11
CA LEU A 424 30.11 7.37 6.46
C LEU A 424 29.77 8.59 7.33
N ASN A 425 28.49 8.78 7.65
CA ASN A 425 27.98 9.83 8.53
C ASN A 425 26.64 9.39 9.13
N ASP A 426 26.59 9.20 10.45
CA ASP A 426 25.43 8.69 11.19
C ASP A 426 24.33 9.76 11.44
N SER A 427 24.69 11.04 11.39
CA SER A 427 23.72 12.14 11.41
C SER A 427 22.97 12.27 10.08
N ILE A 428 23.67 12.05 8.95
CA ILE A 428 23.08 12.11 7.60
C ILE A 428 22.34 10.82 7.26
N PHE A 429 22.90 9.67 7.63
CA PHE A 429 22.32 8.35 7.37
C PHE A 429 22.00 7.65 8.70
N PRO A 430 20.88 8.01 9.36
CA PRO A 430 20.52 7.45 10.64
C PRO A 430 20.02 6.00 10.50
N ILE A 431 20.54 5.11 11.34
CA ILE A 431 20.04 3.73 11.46
C ILE A 431 18.56 3.77 11.90
N PRO A 432 17.66 2.98 11.26
CA PRO A 432 16.25 2.89 11.64
C PRO A 432 16.09 2.59 13.14
N LYS A 433 15.19 3.32 13.81
CA LYS A 433 14.83 3.07 15.21
C LYS A 433 13.99 1.78 15.32
N TYR A 434 14.37 0.95 16.27
CA TYR A 434 13.71 -0.29 16.65
C TYR A 434 13.82 -0.48 18.17
N ASP A 435 12.97 -1.35 18.71
CA ASP A 435 13.19 -1.96 20.02
C ASP A 435 12.94 -3.45 19.89
N ASN A 436 13.96 -4.28 20.17
CA ASN A 436 13.81 -5.73 20.08
C ASN A 436 13.19 -6.32 21.36
N ASN A 437 12.94 -5.51 22.39
CA ASN A 437 12.31 -5.92 23.63
C ASN A 437 10.84 -5.47 23.66
N PRO A 438 9.91 -6.30 24.16
CA PRO A 438 8.55 -5.87 24.44
C PRO A 438 8.49 -5.08 25.76
N ALA A 439 7.48 -4.22 25.92
CA ALA A 439 7.28 -3.45 27.15
C ALA A 439 6.78 -4.31 28.32
N LYS A 440 6.05 -5.39 28.02
CA LYS A 440 5.61 -6.42 28.98
C LYS A 440 5.88 -7.82 28.44
N THR A 441 5.99 -8.79 29.33
CA THR A 441 6.12 -10.21 29.01
C THR A 441 4.88 -10.97 29.45
N LEU A 442 4.58 -12.12 28.81
CA LEU A 442 3.33 -12.86 29.03
C LEU A 442 3.17 -13.39 30.46
N ASP A 443 4.26 -13.67 31.16
CA ASP A 443 4.29 -14.10 32.57
C ASP A 443 3.79 -13.03 33.56
N GLN A 444 3.66 -11.76 33.12
CA GLN A 444 3.09 -10.67 33.92
C GLN A 444 1.55 -10.71 33.95
N PHE A 445 0.91 -11.57 33.15
CA PHE A 445 -0.54 -11.69 33.07
C PHE A 445 -1.02 -12.98 33.76
N ASN A 446 -1.81 -12.82 34.82
CA ASN A 446 -2.45 -13.94 35.51
C ASN A 446 -3.51 -14.61 34.62
N ASP A 447 -3.76 -15.90 34.84
CA ASP A 447 -4.85 -16.66 34.21
C ASP A 447 -4.79 -16.71 32.66
N LEU A 448 -3.59 -16.73 32.07
CA LEU A 448 -3.44 -17.05 30.64
C LEU A 448 -3.52 -18.58 30.38
N PRO A 449 -3.98 -19.01 29.18
CA PRO A 449 -3.85 -20.39 28.74
C PRO A 449 -2.41 -20.91 28.81
N ALA A 450 -2.25 -22.22 29.02
CA ALA A 450 -0.95 -22.86 29.25
C ALA A 450 0.07 -22.74 28.10
N LYS A 451 -0.38 -22.36 26.89
CA LYS A 451 0.46 -22.21 25.69
C LYS A 451 0.19 -20.88 25.00
N CYS A 452 0.77 -19.81 25.53
CA CYS A 452 0.73 -18.49 24.93
C CYS A 452 2.09 -18.09 24.37
N PHE A 453 2.09 -17.45 23.19
CA PHE A 453 3.26 -16.95 22.50
C PHE A 453 3.02 -15.50 22.08
N PRO A 454 4.00 -14.58 22.19
CA PRO A 454 3.86 -13.24 21.66
C PRO A 454 3.83 -13.28 20.13
N LEU A 455 3.03 -12.42 19.52
CA LEU A 455 2.99 -12.26 18.07
C LEU A 455 4.23 -11.48 17.61
N THR A 456 5.09 -12.14 16.84
CA THR A 456 6.28 -11.53 16.23
C THR A 456 6.23 -11.70 14.70
N ASN A 457 6.98 -10.87 13.98
CA ASN A 457 7.12 -11.04 12.54
C ASN A 457 7.69 -12.43 12.21
N MET A 458 7.12 -13.09 11.20
CA MET A 458 7.52 -14.42 10.70
C MET A 458 7.38 -15.60 11.67
N ILE A 459 6.71 -15.45 12.83
CA ILE A 459 6.28 -16.61 13.61
C ILE A 459 5.40 -17.51 12.73
N GLN A 460 5.74 -18.80 12.69
CA GLN A 460 5.06 -19.82 11.91
C GLN A 460 4.34 -20.79 12.85
N ALA A 461 3.11 -21.15 12.50
CA ALA A 461 2.41 -22.25 13.15
C ALA A 461 1.99 -23.27 12.09
N ASP A 462 2.56 -24.47 12.16
CA ASP A 462 2.12 -25.57 11.32
C ASP A 462 0.71 -26.00 11.73
N LEU A 463 -0.11 -26.42 10.77
CA LEU A 463 -1.46 -26.92 10.98
C LEU A 463 -1.56 -28.42 10.61
N VAL A 464 -0.89 -28.83 9.52
CA VAL A 464 -0.80 -30.22 9.04
C VAL A 464 0.60 -30.44 8.44
N PRO A 465 1.30 -31.56 8.73
CA PRO A 465 0.81 -32.80 9.36
C PRO A 465 0.92 -32.87 10.89
N LYS A 466 1.63 -31.93 11.53
CA LYS A 466 1.65 -31.76 12.99
C LYS A 466 1.32 -30.30 13.26
N SER A 467 0.40 -30.05 14.18
CA SER A 467 -0.02 -28.69 14.50
C SER A 467 0.78 -28.09 15.65
N GLY A 468 1.09 -26.80 15.56
CA GLY A 468 1.71 -26.02 16.64
C GLY A 468 2.70 -24.97 16.15
N VAL A 469 3.08 -24.06 17.05
CA VAL A 469 4.06 -23.00 16.82
C VAL A 469 5.45 -23.59 16.64
N VAL A 470 6.07 -23.25 15.50
CA VAL A 470 7.39 -23.71 15.11
C VAL A 470 8.44 -23.00 15.96
N GLN A 471 9.04 -23.73 16.90
CA GLN A 471 9.95 -23.16 17.90
C GLN A 471 11.17 -22.42 17.30
N GLN A 472 11.65 -22.81 16.11
CA GLN A 472 12.70 -22.07 15.41
C GLN A 472 12.25 -20.65 15.02
N SER A 473 10.98 -20.44 14.67
CA SER A 473 10.46 -19.12 14.25
C SER A 473 10.37 -18.12 15.40
N LEU A 474 10.16 -18.59 16.63
CA LEU A 474 10.22 -17.77 17.85
C LEU A 474 11.63 -17.22 18.14
N ASN A 475 12.66 -17.90 17.63
CA ASN A 475 14.06 -17.61 17.89
C ASN A 475 14.79 -17.07 16.64
N LYS A 476 14.06 -16.44 15.69
CA LYS A 476 14.67 -15.71 14.57
C LYS A 476 15.58 -14.62 15.17
N LEU A 477 16.85 -14.61 14.79
CA LEU A 477 17.77 -13.54 15.18
C LEU A 477 17.25 -12.22 14.59
N LEU A 478 16.96 -11.25 15.45
CA LEU A 478 16.50 -9.92 15.04
C LEU A 478 17.71 -9.03 14.73
N PHE A 479 17.53 -8.12 13.77
CA PHE A 479 18.51 -7.08 13.46
C PHE A 479 18.92 -6.34 14.73
N ASP A 480 20.23 -6.36 15.03
CA ASP A 480 20.82 -5.57 16.09
C ASP A 480 22.19 -5.04 15.69
N HIS A 481 22.23 -3.77 15.28
CA HIS A 481 23.45 -3.08 14.88
C HIS A 481 24.49 -2.90 16.00
N THR A 482 24.09 -3.09 17.26
CA THR A 482 24.97 -2.99 18.42
C THR A 482 25.66 -4.33 18.74
N ASN A 483 25.11 -5.45 18.28
CA ASN A 483 25.66 -6.77 18.47
C ASN A 483 26.71 -7.11 17.39
N LYS A 484 27.98 -7.01 17.74
CA LYS A 484 29.11 -7.32 16.84
C LYS A 484 29.21 -8.78 16.40
N GLU A 485 28.54 -9.70 17.10
CA GLU A 485 28.47 -11.11 16.72
C GLU A 485 27.25 -11.42 15.83
N HIS A 486 26.38 -10.44 15.54
CA HIS A 486 25.32 -10.60 14.54
C HIS A 486 25.96 -10.86 13.16
N PRO A 487 25.60 -11.94 12.43
CA PRO A 487 26.32 -12.39 11.23
C PRO A 487 26.54 -11.31 10.17
N ASP A 488 25.50 -10.56 9.79
CA ASP A 488 25.61 -9.50 8.78
C ASP A 488 26.44 -8.30 9.26
N ILE A 489 26.30 -7.91 10.54
CA ILE A 489 27.10 -6.83 11.14
C ILE A 489 28.58 -7.22 11.16
N LYS A 490 28.88 -8.46 11.56
CA LYS A 490 30.22 -9.04 11.54
C LYS A 490 30.80 -9.11 10.13
N LYS A 491 29.99 -9.47 9.12
CA LYS A 491 30.41 -9.45 7.69
C LYS A 491 30.76 -8.02 7.25
N ILE A 492 29.97 -7.01 7.65
CA ILE A 492 30.22 -5.61 7.29
C ILE A 492 31.44 -5.04 8.01
N GLU A 493 31.61 -5.28 9.32
CA GLU A 493 32.78 -4.78 10.08
C GLU A 493 34.09 -5.48 9.70
N ALA A 494 34.05 -6.71 9.17
CA ALA A 494 35.22 -7.45 8.72
C ALA A 494 35.67 -7.15 7.27
N ASN A 495 34.93 -6.33 6.51
CA ASN A 495 35.28 -6.03 5.12
C ASN A 495 36.31 -4.88 5.04
N GLU A 496 37.55 -5.22 4.66
CA GLU A 496 38.65 -4.26 4.53
C GLU A 496 38.46 -3.25 3.39
N GLU A 497 37.87 -3.65 2.24
CA GLU A 497 37.56 -2.75 1.11
C GLU A 497 36.57 -1.66 1.57
N TYR A 498 35.54 -2.05 2.33
CA TYR A 498 34.57 -1.12 2.92
C TYR A 498 35.22 -0.19 3.94
N ALA A 499 36.07 -0.71 4.83
CA ALA A 499 36.74 0.09 5.86
C ALA A 499 37.71 1.13 5.26
N GLN A 500 38.41 0.77 4.18
CA GLN A 500 39.27 1.68 3.41
C GLN A 500 38.44 2.76 2.71
N ALA A 501 37.36 2.38 2.03
CA ALA A 501 36.47 3.31 1.33
C ALA A 501 35.81 4.33 2.29
N VAL A 502 35.31 3.87 3.45
CA VAL A 502 34.75 4.74 4.50
C VAL A 502 35.79 5.71 5.06
N THR A 503 37.03 5.25 5.27
CA THR A 503 38.13 6.11 5.75
C THR A 503 38.45 7.21 4.75
N ALA A 504 38.68 6.86 3.47
CA ALA A 504 38.97 7.82 2.41
C ALA A 504 37.84 8.85 2.22
N ALA A 505 36.58 8.40 2.26
CA ALA A 505 35.42 9.28 2.13
C ALA A 505 35.27 10.25 3.32
N LYS A 506 35.63 9.82 4.54
CA LYS A 506 35.66 10.72 5.71
C LYS A 506 36.79 11.73 5.66
N GLU A 507 37.97 11.34 5.18
CA GLU A 507 39.08 12.26 4.96
C GLU A 507 38.72 13.34 3.92
N GLU A 508 38.00 12.98 2.86
CA GLU A 508 37.51 13.95 1.86
C GLU A 508 36.38 14.83 2.41
N ALA A 509 35.40 14.25 3.12
CA ALA A 509 34.34 14.99 3.81
C ALA A 509 34.90 16.04 4.79
N GLY A 510 36.01 15.72 5.48
CA GLY A 510 36.70 16.63 6.40
C GLY A 510 37.38 17.83 5.73
N LYS A 511 37.51 17.85 4.39
CA LYS A 511 38.05 18.98 3.61
C LYS A 511 36.95 19.91 3.08
N VAL A 512 35.68 19.53 3.18
CA VAL A 512 34.55 20.33 2.68
C VAL A 512 34.34 21.53 3.60
N ASP A 513 34.43 22.73 3.03
CA ASP A 513 34.18 23.97 3.75
C ASP A 513 32.67 24.15 3.98
N LEU A 514 32.26 24.09 5.24
CA LEU A 514 30.89 24.37 5.71
C LEU A 514 30.83 25.66 6.55
N SER A 515 31.70 26.64 6.28
CA SER A 515 31.69 27.94 6.94
C SER A 515 30.75 28.95 6.28
N GLU A 516 30.50 28.85 4.97
CA GLU A 516 29.61 29.76 4.23
C GLU A 516 28.21 29.84 4.87
N GLN A 517 27.66 31.04 4.98
CA GLN A 517 26.30 31.26 5.49
C GLN A 517 25.41 31.81 4.38
N PHE A 518 24.24 31.22 4.20
CA PHE A 518 23.29 31.61 3.16
C PHE A 518 21.86 31.32 3.59
N PRO A 519 20.85 32.04 3.04
CA PRO A 519 19.45 31.80 3.41
C PRO A 519 19.05 30.33 3.23
N GLY A 520 18.48 29.73 4.26
CA GLY A 520 17.99 28.35 4.23
C GLY A 520 19.06 27.27 4.36
N GLU A 521 20.32 27.61 4.71
CA GLU A 521 21.40 26.66 4.97
C GLU A 521 21.02 25.56 6.01
N ASP A 522 20.13 25.90 6.93
CA ASP A 522 19.63 25.10 8.04
C ASP A 522 18.30 24.37 7.77
N VAL A 523 17.70 24.54 6.58
CA VAL A 523 16.52 23.77 6.15
C VAL A 523 16.90 22.30 6.02
N GLU A 524 16.23 21.41 6.76
CA GLU A 524 16.49 19.96 6.78
C GLU A 524 15.61 19.25 5.75
N VAL A 525 16.23 18.43 4.89
CA VAL A 525 15.57 17.56 3.92
C VAL A 525 15.66 16.13 4.44
N ILE A 526 14.52 15.51 4.69
CA ILE A 526 14.43 14.13 5.19
C ILE A 526 13.67 13.28 4.16
N THR A 527 14.39 12.48 3.39
CA THR A 527 13.80 11.61 2.36
C THR A 527 13.31 10.31 2.98
N LEU A 528 12.06 10.30 3.43
CA LEU A 528 11.44 9.15 4.13
C LEU A 528 11.30 7.92 3.23
N GLY A 529 11.09 8.11 1.92
CA GLY A 529 11.08 7.05 0.93
C GLY A 529 11.52 7.56 -0.45
N THR A 530 12.23 6.72 -1.20
CA THR A 530 13.01 7.11 -2.40
C THR A 530 12.82 6.20 -3.63
N GLY A 531 11.87 5.27 -3.59
CA GLY A 531 11.52 4.38 -4.70
C GLY A 531 10.27 4.85 -5.47
N SER A 532 10.13 4.37 -6.70
CA SER A 532 9.01 4.63 -7.61
C SER A 532 8.13 3.39 -7.79
N ALA A 533 6.82 3.60 -7.99
CA ALA A 533 5.76 2.64 -8.29
C ALA A 533 5.46 1.56 -7.24
N ILE A 534 6.45 0.75 -6.85
CA ILE A 534 6.29 -0.41 -5.96
C ILE A 534 7.40 -0.36 -4.89
N PRO A 535 7.08 -0.50 -3.59
CA PRO A 535 8.11 -0.49 -2.55
C PRO A 535 8.98 -1.75 -2.66
N SER A 536 10.28 -1.56 -2.84
CA SER A 536 11.27 -2.64 -2.95
C SER A 536 11.81 -3.03 -1.57
N ARG A 537 12.62 -4.09 -1.49
CA ARG A 537 13.34 -4.45 -0.24
C ARG A 537 14.15 -3.27 0.31
N TYR A 538 14.86 -2.57 -0.57
CA TYR A 538 15.83 -1.53 -0.23
C TYR A 538 15.19 -0.14 -0.05
N ARG A 539 14.22 0.24 -0.89
CA ARG A 539 13.62 1.58 -0.93
C ARG A 539 12.10 1.52 -0.82
N ASN A 540 11.54 2.31 0.10
CA ASN A 540 10.10 2.57 0.19
C ASN A 540 9.66 3.54 -0.91
N VAL A 541 8.36 3.58 -1.22
CA VAL A 541 7.76 4.57 -2.13
C VAL A 541 7.89 6.02 -1.62
N SER A 542 7.77 6.97 -2.55
CA SER A 542 8.04 8.40 -2.38
C SER A 542 7.45 9.03 -1.11
N GLY A 543 8.28 9.82 -0.42
CA GLY A 543 7.83 10.80 0.57
C GLY A 543 9.00 11.57 1.16
N THR A 544 8.94 12.90 1.12
CA THR A 544 10.06 13.77 1.56
C THR A 544 9.57 14.86 2.50
N LEU A 545 10.09 14.86 3.73
CA LEU A 545 9.78 15.87 4.74
C LEU A 545 10.82 16.99 4.71
N ILE A 546 10.38 18.21 4.42
CA ILE A 546 11.17 19.45 4.48
C ILE A 546 10.88 20.14 5.80
N LYS A 547 11.88 20.35 6.64
CA LYS A 547 11.73 21.07 7.91
C LYS A 547 12.31 22.47 7.77
N ILE A 548 11.47 23.48 8.03
CA ILE A 548 11.82 24.89 7.94
C ILE A 548 11.99 25.43 9.37
N PRO A 549 13.24 25.71 9.81
CA PRO A 549 13.52 26.10 11.19
C PRO A 549 12.71 27.31 11.65
N GLY A 550 11.97 27.14 12.76
CA GLY A 550 11.11 28.18 13.33
C GLY A 550 9.68 28.25 12.77
N TYR A 551 9.38 27.58 11.65
CA TYR A 551 8.07 27.64 10.99
C TYR A 551 7.30 26.31 11.01
N GLY A 552 8.02 25.18 10.95
CA GLY A 552 7.48 23.83 10.96
C GLY A 552 7.84 23.06 9.69
N SER A 553 7.06 22.05 9.33
CA SER A 553 7.43 21.09 8.27
C SER A 553 6.42 21.01 7.11
N ILE A 554 6.93 20.73 5.91
CA ILE A 554 6.16 20.41 4.69
C ILE A 554 6.48 18.96 4.30
N LEU A 555 5.46 18.15 4.07
CA LEU A 555 5.61 16.80 3.53
C LEU A 555 5.29 16.82 2.02
N LEU A 556 6.29 16.55 1.18
CA LEU A 556 6.22 16.44 -0.27
C LEU A 556 6.00 14.98 -0.64
N ASP A 557 4.77 14.65 -1.04
CA ASP A 557 4.23 13.31 -1.19
C ASP A 557 4.32 12.44 0.07
N ALA A 558 3.42 11.46 0.15
CA ALA A 558 3.32 10.53 1.27
C ALA A 558 2.75 9.19 0.77
N GLY A 559 3.59 8.40 0.11
CA GLY A 559 3.30 7.04 -0.29
C GLY A 559 3.02 6.09 0.87
N GLU A 560 2.70 4.84 0.55
CA GLU A 560 2.47 3.78 1.53
C GLU A 560 3.62 3.69 2.56
N SER A 561 3.30 3.50 3.83
CA SER A 561 4.25 3.39 4.94
C SER A 561 5.01 4.67 5.33
N THR A 562 4.70 5.87 4.79
CA THR A 562 5.37 7.13 5.20
C THR A 562 5.33 7.35 6.73
N TYR A 563 4.19 7.09 7.40
CA TYR A 563 4.10 7.14 8.87
C TYR A 563 5.04 6.16 9.57
N GLY A 564 5.20 4.95 9.01
CA GLY A 564 6.17 3.96 9.49
C GLY A 564 7.60 4.45 9.34
N GLN A 565 7.97 4.96 8.16
CA GLN A 565 9.29 5.56 7.93
C GLN A 565 9.56 6.74 8.88
N MET A 566 8.56 7.59 9.19
CA MET A 566 8.68 8.60 10.24
C MET A 566 8.94 7.98 11.63
N MET A 567 8.21 6.92 12.02
CA MET A 567 8.44 6.22 13.28
C MET A 567 9.88 5.67 13.36
N ARG A 568 10.37 5.07 12.28
CA ARG A 568 11.74 4.56 12.18
C ARG A 568 12.79 5.67 12.13
N ARG A 569 12.49 6.84 11.59
CA ARG A 569 13.39 8.01 11.58
C ARG A 569 13.52 8.69 12.95
N PHE A 570 12.39 8.88 13.63
CA PHE A 570 12.31 9.78 14.79
C PHE A 570 12.27 9.07 16.14
N GLY A 571 11.84 7.81 16.18
CA GLY A 571 11.46 7.09 17.40
C GLY A 571 10.03 7.43 17.85
N GLN A 572 9.39 6.52 18.59
CA GLN A 572 8.00 6.71 19.06
C GLN A 572 7.85 8.00 19.90
N ASP A 573 8.81 8.26 20.79
CA ASP A 573 8.84 9.42 21.70
C ASP A 573 8.79 10.79 20.99
N ARG A 574 9.24 10.86 19.73
CA ARG A 574 9.24 12.10 18.95
C ARG A 574 8.23 12.12 17.82
N LEU A 575 7.77 10.95 17.34
CA LEU A 575 6.86 10.83 16.20
C LEU A 575 5.62 11.75 16.32
N GLU A 576 5.01 11.81 17.50
CA GLU A 576 3.83 12.64 17.75
C GLU A 576 4.14 14.15 17.67
N LYS A 577 5.36 14.57 18.05
CA LYS A 577 5.81 15.95 17.89
C LYS A 577 6.04 16.28 16.41
N GLU A 578 6.68 15.39 15.66
CA GLU A 578 6.98 15.61 14.25
C GLU A 578 5.68 15.66 13.41
N ILE A 579 4.66 14.86 13.75
CA ILE A 579 3.32 14.94 13.14
C ILE A 579 2.62 16.27 13.48
N ARG A 580 2.76 16.79 14.71
CA ARG A 580 2.28 18.14 15.07
C ARG A 580 3.05 19.25 14.33
N ASP A 581 4.28 19.01 13.91
CA ASP A 581 5.10 20.01 13.22
C ASP A 581 4.77 20.12 11.72
N ILE A 582 4.21 19.08 11.10
CA ILE A 582 3.73 19.12 9.72
C ILE A 582 2.62 20.17 9.59
N LYS A 583 2.91 21.26 8.87
CA LYS A 583 1.96 22.31 8.51
C LYS A 583 1.23 21.96 7.22
N CYS A 584 1.95 21.41 6.25
CA CYS A 584 1.44 21.16 4.91
C CYS A 584 1.80 19.76 4.44
N ILE A 585 0.82 19.07 3.83
CA ILE A 585 1.04 17.91 2.98
C ILE A 585 0.77 18.38 1.55
N PHE A 586 1.75 18.23 0.66
CA PHE A 586 1.62 18.46 -0.78
C PHE A 586 1.57 17.11 -1.48
N VAL A 587 0.54 16.89 -2.30
CA VAL A 587 0.40 15.73 -3.18
C VAL A 587 0.63 16.21 -4.62
N SER A 588 1.64 15.65 -5.30
CA SER A 588 2.02 15.99 -6.66
C SER A 588 0.96 15.52 -7.68
N HIS A 589 0.50 14.29 -7.53
CA HIS A 589 -0.43 13.64 -8.45
C HIS A 589 -1.14 12.42 -7.82
N LEU A 590 -1.90 11.66 -8.61
CA LEU A 590 -2.78 10.60 -8.11
C LEU A 590 -2.21 9.17 -8.11
N HIS A 591 -0.98 8.90 -8.56
CA HIS A 591 -0.46 7.52 -8.45
C HIS A 591 -0.27 7.12 -6.98
N ALA A 592 -0.58 5.87 -6.68
CA ALA A 592 -0.83 5.41 -5.31
C ALA A 592 0.43 5.49 -4.42
N ASP A 593 1.59 5.29 -5.02
CA ASP A 593 2.92 5.43 -4.44
C ASP A 593 3.28 6.85 -3.96
N HIS A 594 2.47 7.87 -4.30
CA HIS A 594 2.66 9.25 -3.85
C HIS A 594 1.69 9.70 -2.74
N HIS A 595 0.61 8.95 -2.43
CA HIS A 595 -0.42 9.44 -1.49
C HIS A 595 -1.08 8.42 -0.53
N LEU A 596 -0.87 7.11 -0.66
CA LEU A 596 -1.54 6.14 0.23
C LEU A 596 -1.24 6.38 1.73
N GLY A 597 -0.05 6.87 2.08
CA GLY A 597 0.32 7.21 3.45
C GLY A 597 -0.35 8.47 4.00
N VAL A 598 -0.93 9.34 3.15
CA VAL A 598 -1.72 10.51 3.60
C VAL A 598 -2.85 10.07 4.51
N MET A 599 -3.55 8.99 4.17
CA MET A 599 -4.70 8.50 4.95
C MET A 599 -4.29 8.10 6.36
N ARG A 600 -3.12 7.46 6.52
CA ARG A 600 -2.57 7.15 7.83
C ARG A 600 -2.25 8.40 8.65
N LEU A 601 -1.65 9.40 8.03
CA LEU A 601 -1.33 10.65 8.71
C LEU A 601 -2.60 11.37 9.17
N LEU A 602 -3.67 11.34 8.37
CA LEU A 602 -4.96 11.94 8.72
C LEU A 602 -5.71 11.17 9.82
N THR A 603 -5.71 9.83 9.83
CA THR A 603 -6.34 9.05 10.93
C THR A 603 -5.57 9.22 12.24
N LYS A 604 -4.24 9.32 12.20
CA LYS A 604 -3.43 9.62 13.40
C LYS A 604 -3.62 11.06 13.87
N LEU A 605 -3.73 12.04 12.96
CA LEU A 605 -4.10 13.42 13.29
C LEU A 605 -5.49 13.50 13.95
N HIS A 606 -6.47 12.74 13.42
CA HIS A 606 -7.79 12.62 14.04
C HIS A 606 -7.69 12.13 15.50
N ALA A 607 -6.93 11.06 15.73
CA ALA A 607 -6.72 10.51 17.06
C ALA A 607 -6.01 11.46 18.03
N LEU A 608 -5.24 12.44 17.53
CA LEU A 608 -4.67 13.53 18.33
C LEU A 608 -5.71 14.62 18.64
N ASN A 609 -6.48 15.04 17.65
CA ASN A 609 -7.46 16.11 17.82
C ASN A 609 -8.66 15.68 18.69
N GLN A 610 -8.99 14.39 18.72
CA GLN A 610 -9.93 13.83 19.71
C GLN A 610 -9.42 13.92 21.17
N ARG A 611 -8.12 14.14 21.41
CA ARG A 611 -7.54 14.41 22.74
C ARG A 611 -7.51 15.91 23.07
N GLY A 612 -8.01 16.77 22.19
CA GLY A 612 -8.11 18.23 22.39
C GLY A 612 -7.00 19.07 21.75
N GLU A 613 -6.14 18.49 20.92
CA GLU A 613 -4.99 19.16 20.29
C GLU A 613 -5.38 20.27 19.28
N ASN A 614 -6.53 20.15 18.61
CA ASN A 614 -7.06 21.12 17.62
C ASN A 614 -6.04 21.55 16.52
N LYS A 615 -5.12 20.65 16.16
CA LYS A 615 -4.09 20.87 15.14
C LYS A 615 -4.70 20.86 13.74
N ARG A 616 -4.77 22.04 13.11
CA ARG A 616 -5.11 22.18 11.68
C ARG A 616 -3.91 21.90 10.77
N THR A 617 -4.13 21.28 9.62
CA THR A 617 -3.08 20.93 8.64
C THR A 617 -3.55 21.27 7.23
N PHE A 618 -2.71 21.95 6.45
CA PHE A 618 -2.98 22.24 5.05
C PHE A 618 -2.75 21.00 4.19
N LEU A 619 -3.69 20.72 3.29
CA LEU A 619 -3.56 19.66 2.30
C LEU A 619 -3.67 20.29 0.91
N VAL A 620 -2.53 20.34 0.22
CA VAL A 620 -2.43 20.82 -1.16
C VAL A 620 -2.43 19.59 -2.06
N ALA A 621 -3.48 19.38 -2.84
CA ALA A 621 -3.61 18.19 -3.68
C ALA A 621 -4.39 18.51 -4.98
N PRO A 622 -4.30 17.65 -6.03
CA PRO A 622 -5.18 17.74 -7.20
C PRO A 622 -6.65 17.78 -6.79
N GLY A 623 -7.47 18.61 -7.43
CA GLY A 623 -8.86 18.87 -7.00
C GLY A 623 -9.73 17.62 -6.86
N ILE A 624 -9.44 16.60 -7.66
CA ILE A 624 -10.10 15.28 -7.66
C ILE A 624 -9.77 14.42 -6.43
N PHE A 625 -8.62 14.63 -5.76
CA PHE A 625 -8.23 13.91 -4.54
C PHE A 625 -9.24 14.12 -3.39
N ARG A 626 -10.01 15.22 -3.44
CA ARG A 626 -11.10 15.47 -2.50
C ARG A 626 -12.15 14.35 -2.49
N ASN A 627 -12.49 13.78 -3.65
CA ASN A 627 -13.49 12.72 -3.74
C ASN A 627 -13.07 11.51 -2.89
N TRP A 628 -11.80 11.12 -2.97
CA TRP A 628 -11.23 10.05 -2.16
C TRP A 628 -11.33 10.35 -0.65
N LEU A 629 -10.98 11.56 -0.22
CA LEU A 629 -11.09 11.97 1.18
C LEU A 629 -12.54 11.98 1.69
N GLU A 630 -13.46 12.55 0.91
CA GLU A 630 -14.89 12.62 1.27
C GLU A 630 -15.50 11.21 1.33
N GLU A 631 -15.21 10.35 0.35
CA GLU A 631 -15.79 9.00 0.29
C GLU A 631 -15.16 8.04 1.29
N TYR A 632 -13.85 8.10 1.51
CA TYR A 632 -13.19 7.33 2.57
C TYR A 632 -13.70 7.70 3.97
N SER A 633 -14.04 8.98 4.20
CA SER A 633 -14.58 9.43 5.50
C SER A 633 -15.91 8.79 5.90
N HIS A 634 -16.65 8.19 4.95
CA HIS A 634 -17.83 7.40 5.25
C HIS A 634 -17.51 6.05 5.93
N ILE A 635 -16.24 5.61 5.86
CA ILE A 635 -15.74 4.34 6.40
C ILE A 635 -15.05 4.58 7.74
N GLU A 636 -14.02 5.43 7.75
CA GLU A 636 -13.20 5.76 8.93
C GLU A 636 -13.04 7.29 9.06
N PRO A 637 -13.18 7.88 10.26
CA PRO A 637 -12.97 9.31 10.46
C PRO A 637 -11.53 9.78 10.20
N ILE A 638 -11.38 10.81 9.35
CA ILE A 638 -10.08 11.38 8.91
C ILE A 638 -9.91 12.88 9.22
N ASP A 639 -10.53 13.36 10.30
CA ASP A 639 -10.35 14.73 10.80
C ASP A 639 -10.68 15.89 9.82
N GLN A 640 -11.72 15.71 9.01
CA GLN A 640 -12.11 16.68 7.96
C GLN A 640 -12.29 18.13 8.42
N GLU A 641 -12.62 18.37 9.69
CA GLU A 641 -12.79 19.72 10.25
C GLU A 641 -11.46 20.49 10.36
N ASN A 642 -10.34 19.78 10.51
CA ASN A 642 -9.00 20.34 10.69
C ASN A 642 -8.13 20.29 9.42
N ILE A 643 -8.59 19.61 8.37
CA ILE A 643 -7.96 19.65 7.04
C ILE A 643 -8.28 20.98 6.36
N ILE A 644 -7.24 21.72 5.95
CA ILE A 644 -7.38 22.99 5.22
C ILE A 644 -7.04 22.74 3.73
N PRO A 645 -8.04 22.51 2.85
CA PRO A 645 -7.76 22.13 1.48
C PRO A 645 -7.30 23.31 0.62
N ILE A 646 -6.30 23.07 -0.22
CA ILE A 646 -5.84 23.92 -1.32
C ILE A 646 -5.72 23.01 -2.56
N PHE A 647 -6.07 23.53 -3.74
CA PHE A 647 -6.05 22.72 -4.97
C PHE A 647 -4.90 23.15 -5.89
N ASN A 648 -4.13 22.18 -6.37
CA ASN A 648 -2.94 22.44 -7.20
C ASN A 648 -3.31 23.29 -8.44
N GLU A 649 -4.45 23.00 -9.06
CA GLU A 649 -5.04 23.73 -10.19
C GLU A 649 -5.18 25.25 -9.95
N PHE A 650 -5.33 25.68 -8.69
CA PHE A 650 -5.63 27.06 -8.32
C PHE A 650 -4.39 27.87 -7.93
N ILE A 651 -3.24 27.20 -7.84
CA ILE A 651 -1.96 27.80 -7.47
C ILE A 651 -0.92 27.70 -8.59
N VAL A 652 -1.34 27.32 -9.81
CA VAL A 652 -0.52 27.42 -11.03
C VAL A 652 -0.43 28.88 -11.49
N PRO A 653 0.77 29.47 -11.66
CA PRO A 653 0.93 30.85 -12.14
C PRO A 653 0.30 31.09 -13.52
N GLY A 654 -0.16 32.31 -13.76
CA GLY A 654 -0.76 32.73 -15.05
C GLY A 654 -2.13 32.12 -15.38
N LYS A 655 -2.50 30.97 -14.80
CA LYS A 655 -3.81 30.34 -15.00
C LYS A 655 -4.90 31.07 -14.22
N GLN A 656 -5.55 32.02 -14.87
CA GLN A 656 -6.91 32.36 -14.49
C GLN A 656 -7.81 31.15 -14.82
N VAL A 657 -8.40 30.54 -13.79
CA VAL A 657 -9.48 29.55 -13.95
C VAL A 657 -10.69 30.27 -14.53
N HIS A 658 -10.74 30.39 -15.86
CA HIS A 658 -11.79 31.10 -16.55
C HIS A 658 -13.12 30.35 -16.35
N PRO A 659 -14.25 31.02 -16.06
CA PRO A 659 -15.56 30.37 -15.89
C PRO A 659 -16.10 29.72 -17.17
N SER A 660 -15.34 29.76 -18.27
CA SER A 660 -15.61 29.03 -19.52
C SER A 660 -14.58 27.93 -19.84
N SER A 661 -13.64 27.66 -18.93
CA SER A 661 -12.67 26.56 -19.00
C SER A 661 -13.40 25.20 -19.05
N PRO A 662 -12.84 24.12 -19.64
CA PRO A 662 -13.42 22.78 -19.53
C PRO A 662 -13.71 22.33 -18.09
N TYR A 663 -13.00 22.86 -17.09
CA TYR A 663 -13.31 22.63 -15.69
C TYR A 663 -14.66 23.23 -15.25
N ALA A 664 -15.03 24.40 -15.78
CA ALA A 664 -16.29 25.09 -15.53
C ALA A 664 -17.41 24.74 -16.55
N LYS A 665 -17.03 24.28 -17.74
CA LYS A 665 -17.93 23.87 -18.85
C LYS A 665 -18.14 22.36 -18.97
N SER A 666 -17.44 21.53 -18.20
CA SER A 666 -17.71 20.09 -18.23
C SER A 666 -19.15 19.85 -17.80
N ASN A 667 -19.85 18.97 -18.52
CA ASN A 667 -21.19 18.52 -18.16
C ASN A 667 -21.21 17.64 -16.88
N PHE A 668 -20.11 17.62 -16.12
CA PHE A 668 -19.98 16.98 -14.82
C PHE A 668 -20.39 17.99 -13.73
N PRO A 669 -21.54 17.83 -13.06
CA PRO A 669 -22.13 18.87 -12.19
C PRO A 669 -21.35 19.22 -10.92
N GLN A 670 -20.14 18.70 -10.77
CA GLN A 670 -19.33 18.71 -9.55
C GLN A 670 -18.04 19.52 -9.73
N PHE A 671 -17.30 19.31 -10.83
CA PHE A 671 -16.19 20.19 -11.22
C PHE A 671 -16.70 21.56 -11.68
N GLY A 672 -17.83 21.59 -12.42
CA GLY A 672 -18.57 22.82 -12.73
C GLY A 672 -19.16 23.53 -11.50
N ARG A 673 -19.05 22.94 -10.29
CA ARG A 673 -19.44 23.52 -9.00
C ARG A 673 -18.26 23.69 -8.02
N LEU A 674 -17.05 23.88 -8.54
CA LEU A 674 -16.07 24.70 -7.83
C LEU A 674 -16.59 26.14 -7.79
N LEU A 675 -17.54 26.38 -6.87
CA LEU A 675 -18.19 27.66 -6.64
C LEU A 675 -17.12 28.76 -6.51
N PRO A 676 -17.38 30.00 -6.96
CA PRO A 676 -16.48 31.13 -6.74
C PRO A 676 -16.03 31.28 -5.27
N GLU A 677 -16.86 30.84 -4.33
CA GLU A 677 -16.56 30.75 -2.89
C GLU A 677 -15.50 29.70 -2.55
N SER A 678 -15.50 28.52 -3.20
CA SER A 678 -14.48 27.48 -3.00
C SER A 678 -13.11 27.92 -3.54
N LEU A 679 -13.09 28.60 -4.68
CA LEU A 679 -11.92 29.28 -5.26
C LEU A 679 -11.40 30.37 -4.30
N LYS A 680 -12.29 31.22 -3.79
CA LYS A 680 -11.96 32.27 -2.81
C LYS A 680 -11.41 31.68 -1.50
N LYS A 681 -12.02 30.59 -1.00
CA LYS A 681 -11.55 29.87 0.19
C LYS A 681 -10.16 29.29 -0.02
N SER A 682 -9.92 28.57 -1.13
CA SER A 682 -8.59 28.02 -1.45
C SER A 682 -7.51 29.10 -1.57
N ARG A 683 -7.83 30.29 -2.10
CA ARG A 683 -6.90 31.43 -2.15
C ARG A 683 -6.61 32.02 -0.77
N ASN A 684 -7.62 32.15 0.09
CA ASN A 684 -7.44 32.58 1.47
C ASN A 684 -6.59 31.57 2.26
N ASN A 685 -6.85 30.27 2.09
CA ASN A 685 -6.07 29.19 2.69
C ASN A 685 -4.60 29.26 2.24
N LEU A 686 -4.32 29.55 0.96
CA LEU A 686 -2.95 29.74 0.47
C LEU A 686 -2.23 30.93 1.12
N VAL A 687 -2.94 32.03 1.38
CA VAL A 687 -2.38 33.18 2.11
C VAL A 687 -2.09 32.81 3.58
N GLU A 688 -2.96 32.02 4.22
CA GLU A 688 -2.74 31.50 5.58
C GLU A 688 -1.52 30.57 5.63
N LEU A 689 -1.43 29.59 4.71
CA LEU A 689 -0.31 28.66 4.55
C LEU A 689 1.02 29.41 4.35
N ARG A 690 1.05 30.37 3.42
CA ARG A 690 2.24 31.20 3.14
C ARG A 690 2.70 31.94 4.37
N LYS A 691 1.77 32.52 5.14
CA LYS A 691 2.08 33.21 6.39
C LYS A 691 2.59 32.27 7.49
N GLU A 692 2.00 31.08 7.64
CA GLU A 692 2.46 30.10 8.64
C GLU A 692 3.87 29.55 8.35
N LEU A 693 4.27 29.49 7.08
CA LEU A 693 5.56 28.93 6.65
C LEU A 693 6.61 29.98 6.22
N GLY A 694 6.34 31.28 6.38
CA GLY A 694 7.27 32.34 5.98
C GLY A 694 7.52 32.41 4.47
N LEU A 695 6.54 32.01 3.64
CA LEU A 695 6.71 31.86 2.20
C LEU A 695 6.15 33.05 1.41
N ARG A 696 7.03 33.69 0.63
CA ARG A 696 6.61 34.65 -0.41
C ARG A 696 5.88 33.95 -1.55
N LYS A 697 6.30 32.73 -1.92
CA LYS A 697 5.75 31.94 -3.02
C LYS A 697 5.50 30.50 -2.61
N PHE A 698 4.39 29.95 -3.09
CA PHE A 698 4.04 28.53 -3.00
C PHE A 698 3.10 28.28 -4.19
N ASP A 699 3.68 27.86 -5.30
CA ASP A 699 3.04 27.80 -6.62
C ASP A 699 3.23 26.39 -7.21
N ALA A 700 2.15 25.81 -7.74
CA ALA A 700 2.24 24.53 -8.45
C ALA A 700 2.72 24.76 -9.89
N VAL A 701 3.41 23.77 -10.43
CA VAL A 701 3.93 23.76 -11.80
C VAL A 701 3.30 22.58 -12.52
N GLU A 702 2.67 22.78 -13.68
CA GLU A 702 2.17 21.65 -14.47
C GLU A 702 3.31 20.90 -15.15
N VAL A 703 3.33 19.58 -14.99
CA VAL A 703 4.42 18.70 -15.44
C VAL A 703 3.92 17.57 -16.36
N PHE A 704 4.84 16.88 -17.04
CA PHE A 704 4.52 15.96 -18.13
C PHE A 704 4.55 14.50 -17.68
N HIS A 705 3.45 14.05 -17.07
CA HIS A 705 3.28 12.68 -16.58
C HIS A 705 1.84 12.16 -16.78
N CYS A 706 1.04 12.10 -15.72
CA CYS A 706 -0.38 11.75 -15.76
C CYS A 706 -1.28 13.00 -15.84
N ARG A 707 -2.60 12.80 -15.93
CA ARG A 707 -3.56 13.89 -15.77
C ARG A 707 -3.48 14.46 -14.35
N TRP A 708 -3.44 15.78 -14.22
CA TRP A 708 -3.30 16.50 -12.94
C TRP A 708 -1.99 16.17 -12.19
N ALA A 709 -0.89 16.04 -12.92
CA ALA A 709 0.45 15.97 -12.33
C ALA A 709 1.04 17.37 -12.13
N TYR A 710 1.60 17.61 -10.96
CA TYR A 710 2.20 18.90 -10.58
C TYR A 710 3.52 18.76 -9.84
N GLY A 711 4.51 19.54 -10.26
CA GLY A 711 5.62 19.95 -9.41
C GLY A 711 5.24 21.11 -8.50
N LEU A 712 6.15 21.52 -7.62
CA LEU A 712 6.00 22.62 -6.67
C LEU A 712 7.22 23.55 -6.76
N THR A 713 6.97 24.85 -6.70
CA THR A 713 8.00 25.87 -6.45
C THR A 713 7.61 26.69 -5.23
N LEU A 714 8.50 26.75 -4.24
CA LEU A 714 8.34 27.58 -3.05
C LEU A 714 9.53 28.52 -2.86
N GLU A 715 9.27 29.75 -2.43
CA GLU A 715 10.28 30.78 -2.18
C GLU A 715 10.00 31.42 -0.82
N HIS A 716 10.96 31.33 0.10
CA HIS A 716 10.85 31.83 1.47
C HIS A 716 11.17 33.33 1.55
N GLU A 717 10.67 34.00 2.60
CA GLU A 717 10.87 35.43 2.83
C GLU A 717 12.35 35.80 3.01
N SER A 718 13.18 34.90 3.54
CA SER A 718 14.64 35.10 3.63
C SER A 718 15.39 34.92 2.29
N GLY A 719 14.71 34.50 1.23
CA GLY A 719 15.24 34.52 -0.15
C GLY A 719 15.62 33.17 -0.75
N TRP A 720 15.61 32.08 0.02
CA TRP A 720 15.86 30.73 -0.52
C TRP A 720 14.67 30.16 -1.28
N LYS A 721 14.95 29.21 -2.18
CA LYS A 721 13.99 28.64 -3.12
C LYS A 721 14.16 27.12 -3.23
N LEU A 722 13.06 26.38 -3.09
CA LEU A 722 13.01 24.94 -3.31
C LEU A 722 12.07 24.61 -4.47
N VAL A 723 12.49 23.68 -5.31
CA VAL A 723 11.71 23.13 -6.42
C VAL A 723 11.59 21.63 -6.23
N TYR A 724 10.38 21.11 -6.41
CA TYR A 724 10.09 19.68 -6.40
C TYR A 724 9.40 19.30 -7.72
N SER A 725 9.86 18.25 -8.40
CA SER A 725 9.31 17.88 -9.72
C SER A 725 7.96 17.17 -9.64
N GLY A 726 7.71 16.37 -8.60
CA GLY A 726 6.81 15.22 -8.75
C GLY A 726 7.33 14.25 -9.83
N ASP A 727 6.48 13.39 -10.37
CA ASP A 727 6.84 12.57 -11.53
C ASP A 727 6.67 13.35 -12.83
N THR A 728 7.65 13.27 -13.73
CA THR A 728 7.65 13.99 -15.01
C THR A 728 8.74 13.52 -15.99
N ARG A 729 8.43 13.59 -17.29
CA ARG A 729 9.43 13.85 -18.35
C ARG A 729 10.08 15.23 -18.17
N PRO A 730 11.25 15.53 -18.75
CA PRO A 730 11.79 16.89 -18.78
C PRO A 730 10.77 17.95 -19.19
N CYS A 731 10.57 18.94 -18.33
CA CYS A 731 9.45 19.87 -18.44
C CYS A 731 9.91 21.34 -18.39
N ASP A 732 9.62 22.09 -19.45
CA ASP A 732 9.96 23.52 -19.55
C ASP A 732 9.36 24.37 -18.45
N ASN A 733 8.12 24.08 -18.04
CA ASN A 733 7.46 24.82 -16.96
C ASN A 733 8.24 24.72 -15.65
N LEU A 734 8.88 23.56 -15.40
CA LEU A 734 9.71 23.30 -14.24
C LEU A 734 11.09 23.97 -14.38
N ILE A 735 11.69 23.91 -15.57
CA ILE A 735 12.95 24.61 -15.88
C ILE A 735 12.79 26.14 -15.77
N GLU A 736 11.66 26.72 -16.20
CA GLU A 736 11.37 28.15 -16.07
C GLU A 736 11.03 28.52 -14.63
N SER A 737 10.09 27.80 -14.00
CA SER A 737 9.68 28.08 -12.62
C SER A 737 10.83 27.90 -11.63
N GLY A 738 11.77 26.99 -11.93
CA GLY A 738 12.87 26.63 -11.06
C GLY A 738 14.06 27.59 -11.07
N GLN A 739 14.22 28.46 -12.07
CA GLN A 739 15.42 29.29 -12.25
C GLN A 739 15.94 29.93 -10.94
N ASN A 740 17.24 29.76 -10.67
CA ASN A 740 17.91 30.16 -9.43
C ASN A 740 17.35 29.48 -8.16
N ALA A 741 17.00 28.19 -8.24
CA ALA A 741 16.67 27.40 -7.05
C ALA A 741 17.90 27.26 -6.13
N THR A 742 17.67 27.30 -4.82
CA THR A 742 18.65 26.89 -3.79
C THR A 742 18.73 25.37 -3.71
N LEU A 743 17.60 24.69 -3.91
CA LEU A 743 17.51 23.23 -3.99
C LEU A 743 16.50 22.81 -5.06
N LEU A 744 16.89 21.86 -5.90
CA LEU A 744 16.00 21.10 -6.78
C LEU A 744 15.96 19.64 -6.28
N ILE A 745 14.75 19.14 -6.02
CA ILE A 745 14.46 17.73 -5.78
C ILE A 745 13.74 17.23 -7.04
N HIS A 746 14.43 16.46 -7.87
CA HIS A 746 13.91 15.94 -9.14
C HIS A 746 13.78 14.41 -9.10
N GLU A 747 12.75 13.87 -9.73
CA GLU A 747 12.63 12.42 -9.99
C GLU A 747 13.72 11.95 -10.97
N ALA A 748 14.17 10.71 -10.80
CA ALA A 748 15.15 10.07 -11.67
C ALA A 748 14.83 8.57 -11.72
N SER A 749 13.62 8.22 -12.15
CA SER A 749 13.05 6.88 -11.96
C SER A 749 13.62 5.81 -12.90
N MET A 750 14.48 6.19 -13.86
CA MET A 750 15.05 5.29 -14.87
C MET A 750 16.56 5.51 -15.03
N ASP A 751 17.27 4.43 -15.34
CA ASP A 751 18.67 4.50 -15.76
C ASP A 751 18.80 5.04 -17.20
N ASP A 752 20.03 5.40 -17.58
CA ASP A 752 20.30 6.16 -18.81
C ASP A 752 20.18 5.36 -20.11
N ASP A 753 20.30 4.04 -20.01
CA ASP A 753 20.04 3.07 -21.07
C ASP A 753 18.53 2.77 -21.21
N MET A 754 17.75 2.94 -20.13
CA MET A 754 16.29 2.80 -20.08
C MET A 754 15.52 4.01 -20.62
N LEU A 755 16.10 4.78 -21.56
CA LEU A 755 15.49 6.00 -22.12
C LEU A 755 14.15 5.71 -22.84
N ALA A 756 14.01 4.55 -23.48
CA ALA A 756 12.78 4.16 -24.15
C ALA A 756 11.64 3.94 -23.14
N GLU A 757 11.93 3.26 -22.04
CA GLU A 757 11.05 3.03 -20.91
C GLU A 757 10.69 4.33 -20.19
N ALA A 758 11.66 5.23 -20.01
CA ALA A 758 11.46 6.56 -19.44
C ALA A 758 10.47 7.40 -20.26
N ILE A 759 10.62 7.39 -21.59
CA ILE A 759 9.68 8.06 -22.51
C ILE A 759 8.29 7.39 -22.44
N ALA A 760 8.22 6.05 -22.49
CA ALA A 760 6.96 5.31 -22.50
C ALA A 760 6.17 5.45 -21.19
N LYS A 761 6.85 5.38 -20.03
CA LYS A 761 6.26 5.51 -18.69
C LYS A 761 6.17 6.95 -18.18
N ARG A 762 6.72 7.92 -18.92
CA ARG A 762 6.70 9.36 -18.64
C ARG A 762 7.46 9.79 -17.38
N HIS A 763 8.65 9.23 -17.21
CA HIS A 763 9.62 9.58 -16.18
C HIS A 763 10.91 10.14 -16.80
N SER A 764 11.78 10.72 -16.00
CA SER A 764 13.10 11.16 -16.44
C SER A 764 14.15 10.07 -16.20
N THR A 765 15.11 9.90 -17.12
CA THR A 765 16.33 9.17 -16.76
C THR A 765 17.18 10.02 -15.81
N THR A 766 18.18 9.41 -15.15
CA THR A 766 19.19 10.16 -14.38
C THR A 766 19.86 11.27 -15.19
N LYS A 767 20.15 11.06 -16.49
CA LYS A 767 20.62 12.11 -17.42
C LYS A 767 19.65 13.27 -17.49
N GLU A 768 18.40 12.96 -17.73
CA GLU A 768 17.37 13.94 -18.05
C GLU A 768 16.93 14.74 -16.82
N ALA A 769 16.85 14.07 -15.67
CA ALA A 769 16.57 14.67 -14.38
C ALA A 769 17.62 15.73 -14.03
N VAL A 770 18.88 15.39 -14.25
CA VAL A 770 19.94 16.35 -14.04
C VAL A 770 20.07 17.30 -15.23
N GLU A 771 19.71 16.99 -16.47
CA GLU A 771 19.60 17.95 -17.61
C GLU A 771 18.55 19.05 -17.38
N VAL A 772 17.48 18.76 -16.65
CA VAL A 772 16.56 19.77 -16.08
C VAL A 772 17.27 20.62 -15.04
N GLY A 773 18.12 20.00 -14.22
CA GLY A 773 19.13 20.69 -13.42
C GLY A 773 20.17 21.45 -14.25
N GLU A 774 20.58 20.99 -15.46
CA GLU A 774 21.71 21.46 -16.27
C GLU A 774 21.40 22.65 -17.16
N SER A 775 20.14 22.71 -17.60
CA SER A 775 19.51 23.96 -18.01
C SER A 775 19.42 24.97 -16.86
N GLN A 776 19.89 24.60 -15.65
CA GLN A 776 20.34 25.42 -14.52
C GLN A 776 21.77 25.04 -13.95
N ARG A 777 22.57 24.23 -14.68
CA ARG A 777 23.95 23.63 -14.46
C ARG A 777 24.13 22.21 -13.81
N TYR A 778 25.34 21.60 -13.95
CA TYR A 778 25.65 20.28 -14.58
C TYR A 778 25.43 18.92 -13.77
N ALA A 779 25.94 17.74 -14.22
CA ALA A 779 25.22 16.74 -15.07
C ALA A 779 24.51 15.40 -14.66
N LYS A 780 24.87 14.53 -13.68
CA LYS A 780 24.30 13.13 -13.50
C LYS A 780 24.84 12.31 -12.28
N MET A 781 24.46 11.01 -12.04
CA MET A 781 25.39 9.89 -11.64
C MET A 781 25.37 8.66 -12.58
N PRO A 782 26.28 8.66 -13.56
CA PRO A 782 27.31 7.64 -13.74
C PRO A 782 28.46 7.93 -12.77
N LYS A 783 29.68 7.52 -13.15
CA LYS A 783 30.89 8.26 -12.75
C LYS A 783 30.65 9.76 -12.90
N LEU A 784 30.50 10.47 -11.78
CA LEU A 784 30.45 11.92 -11.72
C LEU A 784 31.72 12.47 -12.37
N SER A 785 31.62 13.09 -13.54
CA SER A 785 32.73 13.91 -14.03
C SER A 785 32.93 15.11 -13.09
N GLU A 786 34.12 15.71 -13.13
CA GLU A 786 34.45 16.88 -12.29
C GLU A 786 33.54 18.10 -12.55
N GLU A 787 32.70 18.08 -13.58
CA GLU A 787 31.76 19.15 -13.93
C GLU A 787 30.44 19.07 -13.15
N GLN A 788 30.18 17.95 -12.46
CA GLN A 788 28.87 17.57 -11.88
C GLN A 788 28.79 17.80 -10.36
N LYS A 789 29.38 18.90 -9.88
CA LYS A 789 29.74 19.06 -8.45
C LYS A 789 28.57 19.20 -7.46
N ASN A 790 27.36 19.49 -7.93
CA ASN A 790 26.21 19.89 -7.11
C ASN A 790 25.09 18.81 -7.06
N VAL A 791 25.37 17.58 -7.48
CA VAL A 791 24.39 16.49 -7.58
C VAL A 791 24.64 15.46 -6.47
N CYS A 792 23.57 14.96 -5.86
CA CYS A 792 23.61 13.91 -4.85
C CYS A 792 22.38 12.98 -4.95
N PHE A 793 22.48 11.80 -4.32
CA PHE A 793 21.45 10.77 -4.38
C PHE A 793 20.77 10.64 -3.03
N SER A 794 19.45 10.54 -3.06
CA SER A 794 18.64 10.31 -1.88
C SER A 794 18.64 8.82 -1.51
N PHE A 795 18.55 8.58 -0.20
CA PHE A 795 18.31 7.27 0.38
C PHE A 795 17.17 7.41 1.38
N ASP A 796 16.41 6.33 1.61
CA ASP A 796 15.40 6.31 2.66
C ASP A 796 15.99 6.80 3.99
N LEU A 797 15.21 7.51 4.80
CA LEU A 797 15.58 8.10 6.09
C LEU A 797 16.77 9.10 6.09
N MET A 798 17.47 9.31 4.97
CA MET A 798 18.56 10.29 4.85
C MET A 798 18.08 11.67 5.29
N SER A 799 18.89 12.37 6.07
CA SER A 799 18.54 13.63 6.72
C SER A 799 19.68 14.62 6.61
N VAL A 800 19.51 15.64 5.78
CA VAL A 800 20.60 16.55 5.40
C VAL A 800 20.10 17.98 5.41
N SER A 801 20.82 18.91 6.05
CA SER A 801 20.53 20.33 5.86
C SER A 801 21.03 20.77 4.48
N ILE A 802 20.45 21.82 3.88
CA ILE A 802 20.91 22.29 2.55
C ILE A 802 22.42 22.59 2.56
N LYS A 803 22.94 23.13 3.68
CA LYS A 803 24.39 23.32 3.90
C LYS A 803 25.23 22.06 3.79
N GLN A 804 24.71 20.91 4.21
CA GLN A 804 25.44 19.65 4.28
C GLN A 804 25.45 18.88 2.95
N ILE A 805 24.65 19.29 1.95
CA ILE A 805 24.57 18.62 0.64
C ILE A 805 25.95 18.41 -0.03
N PRO A 806 26.92 19.36 0.00
CA PRO A 806 28.25 19.14 -0.57
C PRO A 806 29.02 17.96 0.01
N LEU A 807 28.73 17.52 1.25
CA LEU A 807 29.32 16.31 1.84
C LEU A 807 28.91 15.05 1.07
N LEU A 808 27.69 14.99 0.53
CA LEU A 808 27.15 13.78 -0.11
C LEU A 808 27.98 13.34 -1.33
N ARG A 809 28.56 14.29 -2.08
CA ARG A 809 29.48 13.97 -3.21
C ARG A 809 30.73 13.22 -2.73
N THR A 810 31.27 13.55 -1.56
CA THR A 810 32.48 12.90 -1.01
C THR A 810 32.24 11.44 -0.64
N PHE A 811 30.98 11.05 -0.47
CA PHE A 811 30.56 9.70 -0.13
C PHE A 811 30.32 8.81 -1.35
N THR A 812 30.15 9.36 -2.56
CA THR A 812 29.74 8.62 -3.77
C THR A 812 30.54 7.36 -4.02
N GLN A 813 31.87 7.46 -4.13
CA GLN A 813 32.74 6.30 -4.43
C GLN A 813 32.69 5.24 -3.33
N ALA A 814 32.52 5.64 -2.08
CA ALA A 814 32.38 4.69 -0.98
C ALA A 814 31.00 4.01 -0.98
N ILE A 815 29.94 4.72 -1.37
CA ILE A 815 28.59 4.14 -1.54
C ILE A 815 28.61 3.07 -2.63
N GLU A 816 29.21 3.33 -3.80
CA GLU A 816 29.39 2.33 -4.86
C GLU A 816 30.04 1.04 -4.31
N ILE A 817 31.14 1.19 -3.58
CA ILE A 817 31.86 0.05 -2.96
C ILE A 817 31.00 -0.68 -1.91
N LEU A 818 30.28 0.05 -1.05
CA LEU A 818 29.48 -0.52 0.04
C LEU A 818 28.28 -1.36 -0.44
N PHE A 819 27.76 -1.12 -1.65
CA PHE A 819 26.57 -1.78 -2.21
C PHE A 819 26.85 -2.74 -3.37
N LYS A 820 28.06 -2.74 -3.94
CA LYS A 820 28.57 -3.68 -4.97
C LYS A 820 28.17 -5.16 -4.78
N ASP A 821 28.27 -5.68 -3.54
CA ASP A 821 27.86 -7.05 -3.20
C ASP A 821 26.33 -7.28 -3.34
N GLU A 822 25.52 -6.26 -3.06
CA GLU A 822 24.05 -6.35 -3.15
C GLU A 822 23.54 -6.14 -4.57
N GLU A 823 24.24 -5.34 -5.37
CA GLU A 823 24.01 -5.15 -6.80
C GLU A 823 24.17 -6.47 -7.57
N LEU A 824 25.31 -7.15 -7.41
CA LEU A 824 25.57 -8.48 -8.00
C LEU A 824 24.51 -9.52 -7.60
N LEU A 825 24.11 -9.57 -6.32
CA LEU A 825 23.05 -10.46 -5.86
C LEU A 825 21.68 -10.09 -6.45
N HIS A 826 21.44 -8.82 -6.75
CA HIS A 826 20.19 -8.38 -7.36
C HIS A 826 20.14 -8.74 -8.86
N GLU A 827 21.25 -8.64 -9.57
CA GLU A 827 21.40 -9.10 -10.96
C GLU A 827 21.18 -10.63 -11.05
N GLU A 828 21.83 -11.42 -10.20
CA GLU A 828 21.63 -12.88 -10.12
C GLU A 828 20.16 -13.25 -9.83
N GLU A 829 19.48 -12.51 -8.94
CA GLU A 829 18.06 -12.74 -8.66
C GLU A 829 17.16 -12.37 -9.84
N ILE A 830 17.42 -11.27 -10.55
CA ILE A 830 16.69 -10.89 -11.78
C ILE A 830 16.89 -11.94 -12.88
N GLU A 831 18.12 -12.41 -13.09
CA GLU A 831 18.41 -13.53 -14.01
C GLU A 831 17.67 -14.81 -13.62
N SER A 832 17.54 -15.09 -12.32
CA SER A 832 16.79 -16.26 -11.85
C SER A 832 15.27 -16.14 -12.11
N ILE A 833 14.72 -14.93 -12.06
CA ILE A 833 13.29 -14.66 -12.29
C ILE A 833 12.96 -14.69 -13.79
N SER A 834 13.82 -14.12 -14.64
CA SER A 834 13.67 -14.17 -16.11
C SER A 834 13.80 -15.61 -16.65
N LYS A 835 14.71 -16.43 -16.12
CA LYS A 835 14.82 -17.85 -16.51
C LYS A 835 13.56 -18.66 -16.12
N ASN A 836 12.91 -18.34 -15.00
CA ASN A 836 11.65 -19.00 -14.60
C ASN A 836 10.40 -18.53 -15.36
N THR A 837 10.49 -17.50 -16.20
CA THR A 837 9.36 -17.02 -17.02
C THR A 837 9.37 -17.57 -18.45
N HIS A 838 10.54 -17.94 -19.01
CA HIS A 838 10.61 -18.65 -20.29
C HIS A 838 10.17 -20.12 -20.24
N ASP A 839 10.10 -20.76 -19.06
CA ASP A 839 9.50 -22.10 -18.90
C ASP A 839 7.95 -22.07 -18.84
N LEU A 840 7.32 -20.94 -19.18
CA LEU A 840 5.86 -20.72 -19.22
C LEU A 840 5.34 -20.10 -20.53
N GLU A 841 6.20 -19.99 -21.57
CA GLU A 841 5.79 -19.78 -22.98
C GLU A 841 5.60 -21.13 -23.71
#